data_AF-A0A652ZWN8-F1
#
_entry.id   AF-A0A652ZWN8-F1
#
_cell.length_a   1.000
_cell.length_b   1.000
_cell.length_c   1.000
_cell.angle_alpha   90.00
_cell.angle_beta   90.00
_cell.angle_gamma   90.00
#
_symmetry.space_group_name_H-M   'P 1'
#
loop_
_entity.id
_entity.type
_entity.pdbx_description
1 polymer ?
#
loop_
_entity_poly.entity_id
_entity_poly.type
_entity_poly.pdbx_seq_one_letter_code
_entity_poly.pdbx_strand_id
1 'polypeptide(L)'
;MVSAGAEGKALEAKEQALTAQEKALELGADKNAPEQYSSATDIMNEALANHAAANYESSYLWFVDAKTAFNAAAEVSAGLKSENETALAAAREAVAASEKKAATAGVEDTVYLPEAKYYLSRAEIQSENALFADSTYNANEAVNYAGMSERFVDGKIAEKTKADTAIGDAKTRMAWAENNEVAKDYPAEYKEASAAMQGAELAYANERYAPAAELAGEVSSILSDEFQAQVLAEREKTAAANAAKADADAAMADAQARMAWANENGIKEDYPEEYSAASTSMISSFNAFGKAEYSEATAKAKEVSSILSDEFKAQVQADREAEAKADTAIGDAKTRMAWAENNEIAKDYPAEYKEASAAMQGAELAYANKRYAPAAELAGEVSSILSDEFQAQVLAGREAATRLAAEKAAADAAIGDAKTRMAWAENNEIAKDYPAEYKEASAAMQGAELAYANERYAPAAELAGEVSSILSDEFQAQVLAGREKTAAANAAKADADAAKAAALTELDNAQARYDWAKGNNAENNYPDLFAKGGSDLAKAKQSYDSGNYADASAMAKEAMKSLSNIKAFAPLPAVYIVRLIPERRDCLWRIAEYPFIYNNPLKWPVLYEANKKTFRDPSNPDLIFPDQVLNIPAIKGESRSGTWDPKKTYDPLPKK
;
A
#
# COMPACT_ATOMS: atom_id res chain seq x y z
N MET A 1 -26.02 -109.31 -143.42
CA MET A 1 -25.29 -108.06 -143.08
C MET A 1 -25.96 -107.23 -141.97
N VAL A 2 -26.96 -107.75 -141.23
CA VAL A 2 -27.60 -107.01 -140.11
C VAL A 2 -27.04 -107.41 -138.74
N SER A 3 -26.51 -108.62 -138.56
CA SER A 3 -26.07 -109.12 -137.23
C SER A 3 -24.75 -108.50 -136.71
N ALA A 4 -23.80 -108.15 -137.59
CA ALA A 4 -22.50 -107.63 -137.17
C ALA A 4 -22.54 -106.22 -136.55
N GLY A 5 -23.58 -105.42 -136.84
CA GLY A 5 -23.75 -104.08 -136.27
C GLY A 5 -24.45 -104.06 -134.90
N ALA A 6 -25.28 -105.05 -134.59
CA ALA A 6 -25.97 -105.16 -133.30
C ALA A 6 -25.05 -105.69 -132.20
N GLU A 7 -24.17 -106.63 -132.53
CA GLU A 7 -23.17 -107.19 -131.61
C GLU A 7 -22.17 -106.14 -131.11
N GLY A 8 -21.62 -105.30 -132.00
CA GLY A 8 -20.69 -104.23 -131.62
C GLY A 8 -21.31 -103.17 -130.70
N LYS A 9 -22.58 -102.80 -130.93
CA LYS A 9 -23.31 -101.88 -130.05
C LYS A 9 -23.59 -102.48 -128.67
N ALA A 10 -23.94 -103.76 -128.62
CA ALA A 10 -24.14 -104.47 -127.35
C ALA A 10 -22.83 -104.60 -126.56
N LEU A 11 -21.69 -104.80 -127.23
CA LEU A 11 -20.36 -104.84 -126.60
C LEU A 11 -19.97 -103.47 -125.99
N GLU A 12 -20.19 -102.38 -126.73
CA GLU A 12 -19.95 -101.03 -126.23
C GLU A 12 -20.85 -100.70 -125.03
N ALA A 13 -22.14 -101.05 -125.09
CA ALA A 13 -23.07 -100.87 -123.97
C ALA A 13 -22.66 -101.70 -122.73
N LYS A 14 -22.13 -102.91 -122.95
CA LYS A 14 -21.57 -103.76 -121.89
C LYS A 14 -20.36 -103.10 -121.20
N GLU A 15 -19.41 -102.57 -121.96
CA GLU A 15 -18.25 -101.85 -121.40
C GLU A 15 -18.69 -100.63 -120.59
N GLN A 16 -19.68 -99.88 -121.08
CA GLN A 16 -20.24 -98.73 -120.36
C GLN A 16 -20.97 -99.15 -119.07
N ALA A 17 -21.69 -100.27 -119.08
CA ALA A 17 -22.36 -100.81 -117.90
C ALA A 17 -21.35 -101.33 -116.86
N LEU A 18 -20.27 -101.99 -117.30
CA LEU A 18 -19.16 -102.42 -116.43
C LEU A 18 -18.45 -101.20 -115.81
N THR A 19 -18.19 -100.18 -116.61
CA THR A 19 -17.61 -98.91 -116.12
C THR A 19 -18.52 -98.25 -115.06
N ALA A 20 -19.84 -98.26 -115.28
CA ALA A 20 -20.80 -97.74 -114.30
C ALA A 20 -20.84 -98.61 -113.02
N GLN A 21 -20.72 -99.92 -113.15
CA GLN A 21 -20.62 -100.85 -112.02
C GLN A 21 -19.34 -100.61 -111.20
N GLU A 22 -18.19 -100.46 -111.86
CA GLU A 22 -16.91 -100.14 -111.22
C GLU A 22 -16.99 -98.81 -110.46
N LYS A 23 -17.55 -97.77 -111.09
CA LYS A 23 -17.77 -96.48 -110.44
C LYS A 23 -18.73 -96.57 -109.24
N ALA A 24 -19.76 -97.40 -109.32
CA ALA A 24 -20.66 -97.64 -108.20
C ALA A 24 -19.93 -98.35 -107.05
N LEU A 25 -19.08 -99.35 -107.34
CA LEU A 25 -18.25 -100.02 -106.34
C LEU A 25 -17.18 -99.12 -105.72
N GLU A 26 -16.54 -98.24 -106.50
CA GLU A 26 -15.58 -97.25 -105.98
C GLU A 26 -16.22 -96.29 -104.97
N LEU A 27 -17.52 -96.01 -105.14
CA LEU A 27 -18.32 -95.24 -104.20
C LEU A 27 -18.95 -96.10 -103.09
N GLY A 28 -18.64 -97.40 -103.04
CA GLY A 28 -19.15 -98.35 -102.07
C GLY A 28 -20.67 -98.55 -102.16
N ALA A 29 -21.24 -98.52 -103.37
CA ALA A 29 -22.68 -98.67 -103.56
C ALA A 29 -23.22 -100.04 -103.13
N ASP A 30 -22.37 -101.07 -103.13
CA ASP A 30 -22.66 -102.38 -102.54
C ASP A 30 -22.94 -102.32 -101.04
N LYS A 31 -22.39 -101.32 -100.33
CA LYS A 31 -22.56 -101.12 -98.89
C LYS A 31 -23.56 -100.02 -98.55
N ASN A 32 -23.54 -98.92 -99.30
CA ASN A 32 -24.32 -97.71 -99.00
C ASN A 32 -25.67 -97.67 -99.71
N ALA A 33 -25.83 -98.40 -100.82
CA ALA A 33 -27.05 -98.51 -101.59
C ALA A 33 -27.32 -99.99 -101.98
N PRO A 34 -27.33 -100.92 -101.00
CA PRO A 34 -27.29 -102.36 -101.28
C PRO A 34 -28.49 -102.84 -102.10
N GLU A 35 -29.67 -102.26 -101.89
CA GLU A 35 -30.88 -102.59 -102.66
C GLU A 35 -30.75 -102.14 -104.12
N GLN A 36 -30.29 -100.92 -104.35
CA GLN A 36 -30.10 -100.35 -105.69
C GLN A 36 -28.97 -101.06 -106.44
N TYR A 37 -27.87 -101.39 -105.75
CA TYR A 37 -26.74 -102.11 -106.32
C TYR A 37 -27.07 -103.57 -106.65
N SER A 38 -27.81 -104.26 -105.78
CA SER A 38 -28.33 -105.61 -106.05
C SER A 38 -29.25 -105.60 -107.28
N SER A 39 -30.21 -104.66 -107.31
CA SER A 39 -31.13 -104.50 -108.44
C SER A 39 -30.37 -104.23 -109.76
N ALA A 40 -29.36 -103.36 -109.75
CA ALA A 40 -28.51 -103.10 -110.91
C ALA A 40 -27.72 -104.35 -111.37
N THR A 41 -27.28 -105.17 -110.41
CA THR A 41 -26.58 -106.43 -110.70
C THR A 41 -27.51 -107.47 -111.32
N ASP A 42 -28.76 -107.56 -110.88
CA ASP A 42 -29.77 -108.44 -111.49
C ASP A 42 -30.03 -108.04 -112.95
N ILE A 43 -30.18 -106.74 -113.22
CA ILE A 43 -30.35 -106.19 -114.58
C ILE A 43 -29.13 -106.51 -115.46
N MET A 44 -27.91 -106.40 -114.91
CA MET A 44 -26.66 -106.75 -115.59
C MET A 44 -26.56 -108.25 -115.90
N ASN A 45 -26.97 -109.11 -114.97
CA ASN A 45 -26.98 -110.57 -115.17
C ASN A 45 -27.96 -110.96 -116.29
N GLU A 46 -29.14 -110.34 -116.34
CA GLU A 46 -30.10 -110.51 -117.42
C GLU A 46 -29.52 -110.03 -118.76
N ALA A 47 -28.79 -108.91 -118.76
CA ALA A 47 -28.09 -108.40 -119.95
C ALA A 47 -27.02 -109.37 -120.48
N LEU A 48 -26.22 -109.96 -119.58
CA LEU A 48 -25.20 -110.96 -119.89
C LEU A 48 -25.80 -112.27 -120.41
N ALA A 49 -26.92 -112.72 -119.82
CA ALA A 49 -27.64 -113.91 -120.27
C ALA A 49 -28.17 -113.73 -121.71
N ASN A 50 -28.77 -112.57 -122.00
CA ASN A 50 -29.21 -112.22 -123.36
C ASN A 50 -28.03 -112.12 -124.35
N HIS A 51 -26.89 -111.59 -123.92
CA HIS A 51 -25.68 -111.50 -124.74
C HIS A 51 -25.13 -112.89 -125.12
N ALA A 52 -25.05 -113.80 -124.14
CA ALA A 52 -24.57 -115.17 -124.34
C ALA A 52 -25.47 -116.00 -125.28
N ALA A 53 -26.77 -115.69 -125.31
CA ALA A 53 -27.75 -116.29 -126.22
C ALA A 53 -27.72 -115.70 -127.65
N ALA A 54 -26.78 -114.79 -127.96
CA ALA A 54 -26.70 -114.02 -129.20
C ALA A 54 -27.94 -113.11 -129.49
N ASN A 55 -28.72 -112.77 -128.47
CA ASN A 55 -29.85 -111.83 -128.55
C ASN A 55 -29.35 -110.38 -128.40
N TYR A 56 -28.54 -109.92 -129.36
CA TYR A 56 -27.79 -108.67 -129.22
C TYR A 56 -28.65 -107.39 -129.12
N GLU A 57 -29.83 -107.34 -129.74
CA GLU A 57 -30.75 -106.18 -129.61
C GLU A 57 -31.35 -106.07 -128.20
N SER A 58 -31.80 -107.18 -127.62
CA SER A 58 -32.29 -107.21 -126.24
C SER A 58 -31.16 -106.98 -125.23
N SER A 59 -30.00 -107.59 -125.46
CA SER A 59 -28.80 -107.42 -124.64
C SER A 59 -28.36 -105.95 -124.56
N TYR A 60 -28.38 -105.22 -125.67
CA TYR A 60 -28.08 -103.78 -125.69
C TYR A 60 -29.00 -102.98 -124.75
N LEU A 61 -30.33 -103.20 -124.82
CA LEU A 61 -31.29 -102.49 -123.98
C LEU A 61 -31.06 -102.80 -122.49
N TRP A 62 -30.88 -104.08 -122.14
CA TRP A 62 -30.60 -104.48 -120.77
C TRP A 62 -29.26 -103.94 -120.25
N PHE A 63 -28.22 -103.83 -121.08
CA PHE A 63 -26.96 -103.17 -120.67
C PHE A 63 -27.12 -101.66 -120.45
N VAL A 64 -27.95 -100.99 -121.26
CA VAL A 64 -28.29 -99.57 -121.05
C VAL A 64 -29.05 -99.38 -119.73
N ASP A 65 -29.98 -100.27 -119.41
CA ASP A 65 -30.71 -100.25 -118.13
C ASP A 65 -29.79 -100.55 -116.95
N ALA A 66 -28.89 -101.54 -117.07
CA ALA A 66 -27.89 -101.88 -116.05
C ALA A 66 -26.97 -100.70 -115.76
N LYS A 67 -26.47 -100.02 -116.80
CA LYS A 67 -25.68 -98.80 -116.68
C LYS A 67 -26.45 -97.71 -115.92
N THR A 68 -27.72 -97.51 -116.24
CA THR A 68 -28.57 -96.51 -115.59
C THR A 68 -28.79 -96.84 -114.12
N ALA A 69 -29.07 -98.11 -113.79
CA ALA A 69 -29.26 -98.57 -112.42
C ALA A 69 -27.97 -98.47 -111.58
N PHE A 70 -26.81 -98.84 -112.13
CA PHE A 70 -25.52 -98.66 -111.44
C PHE A 70 -25.18 -97.19 -111.23
N ASN A 71 -25.47 -96.31 -112.20
CA ASN A 71 -25.29 -94.87 -112.03
C ASN A 71 -26.20 -94.30 -110.93
N ALA A 72 -27.45 -94.78 -110.81
CA ALA A 72 -28.35 -94.36 -109.74
C ALA A 72 -27.85 -94.83 -108.36
N ALA A 73 -27.35 -96.07 -108.26
CA ALA A 73 -26.73 -96.58 -107.02
C ALA A 73 -25.46 -95.79 -106.64
N ALA A 74 -24.65 -95.42 -107.64
CA ALA A 74 -23.49 -94.54 -107.49
C ALA A 74 -23.90 -93.13 -107.01
N GLU A 75 -24.98 -92.56 -107.54
CA GLU A 75 -25.49 -91.24 -107.17
C GLU A 75 -25.98 -91.20 -105.71
N VAL A 76 -26.73 -92.22 -105.27
CA VAL A 76 -27.15 -92.37 -103.87
C VAL A 76 -25.94 -92.43 -102.94
N SER A 77 -24.94 -93.23 -103.30
CA SER A 77 -23.71 -93.38 -102.51
C SER A 77 -22.86 -92.12 -102.51
N ALA A 78 -22.82 -91.37 -103.62
CA ALA A 78 -22.16 -90.08 -103.71
C ALA A 78 -22.83 -89.01 -102.83
N GLY A 79 -24.17 -89.01 -102.74
CA GLY A 79 -24.93 -88.16 -101.83
C GLY A 79 -24.58 -88.45 -100.36
N LEU A 80 -24.63 -89.73 -99.97
CA LEU A 80 -24.25 -90.17 -98.62
C LEU A 80 -22.79 -89.83 -98.29
N LYS A 81 -21.87 -89.96 -99.25
CA LYS A 81 -20.48 -89.53 -99.11
C LYS A 81 -20.37 -88.02 -98.84
N SER A 82 -21.08 -87.18 -99.60
CA SER A 82 -21.06 -85.73 -99.41
C SER A 82 -21.63 -85.31 -98.04
N GLU A 83 -22.71 -85.96 -97.59
CA GLU A 83 -23.28 -85.73 -96.25
C GLU A 83 -22.29 -86.16 -95.17
N ASN A 84 -21.63 -87.30 -95.36
CA ASN A 84 -20.63 -87.82 -94.44
C ASN A 84 -19.40 -86.91 -94.32
N GLU A 85 -18.86 -86.43 -95.44
CA GLU A 85 -17.73 -85.50 -95.44
C GLU A 85 -18.07 -84.21 -94.67
N THR A 86 -19.30 -83.72 -94.81
CA THR A 86 -19.80 -82.57 -94.05
C THR A 86 -19.90 -82.86 -92.55
N ALA A 87 -20.49 -84.00 -92.19
CA ALA A 87 -20.62 -84.42 -90.78
C ALA A 87 -19.25 -84.66 -90.12
N LEU A 88 -18.29 -85.26 -90.83
CA LEU A 88 -16.93 -85.46 -90.35
C LEU A 88 -16.17 -84.15 -90.17
N ALA A 89 -16.33 -83.19 -91.08
CA ALA A 89 -15.73 -81.86 -90.91
C ALA A 89 -16.27 -81.17 -89.65
N ALA A 90 -17.59 -81.19 -89.43
CA ALA A 90 -18.22 -80.64 -88.23
C ALA A 90 -17.77 -81.38 -86.95
N ALA A 91 -17.64 -82.71 -86.99
CA ALA A 91 -17.16 -83.50 -85.86
C ALA A 91 -15.71 -83.16 -85.49
N ARG A 92 -14.80 -83.05 -86.47
CA ARG A 92 -13.41 -82.65 -86.23
C ARG A 92 -13.32 -81.27 -85.61
N GLU A 93 -14.09 -80.31 -86.13
CA GLU A 93 -14.13 -78.95 -85.60
C GLU A 93 -14.66 -78.92 -84.16
N ALA A 94 -15.78 -79.60 -83.88
CA ALA A 94 -16.37 -79.66 -82.55
C ALA A 94 -15.43 -80.31 -81.52
N VAL A 95 -14.78 -81.43 -81.87
CA VAL A 95 -13.82 -82.10 -80.98
C VAL A 95 -12.60 -81.21 -80.72
N ALA A 96 -12.02 -80.58 -81.75
CA ALA A 96 -10.88 -79.68 -81.59
C ALA A 96 -11.21 -78.42 -80.79
N ALA A 97 -12.41 -77.85 -80.97
CA ALA A 97 -12.90 -76.72 -80.19
C ALA A 97 -13.06 -77.11 -78.70
N SER A 98 -13.67 -78.27 -78.44
CA SER A 98 -13.84 -78.80 -77.08
C SER A 98 -12.51 -79.08 -76.39
N GLU A 99 -11.53 -79.69 -77.09
CA GLU A 99 -10.16 -79.89 -76.59
C GLU A 99 -9.48 -78.57 -76.22
N LYS A 100 -9.54 -77.58 -77.12
CA LYS A 100 -8.93 -76.27 -76.88
C LYS A 100 -9.57 -75.57 -75.68
N LYS A 101 -10.90 -75.66 -75.55
CA LYS A 101 -11.63 -75.05 -74.44
C LYS A 101 -11.27 -75.70 -73.11
N ALA A 102 -11.23 -77.03 -73.06
CA ALA A 102 -10.80 -77.81 -71.90
C ALA A 102 -9.37 -77.44 -71.47
N ALA A 103 -8.42 -77.42 -72.40
CA ALA A 103 -7.03 -77.05 -72.13
C ALA A 103 -6.88 -75.59 -71.65
N THR A 104 -7.60 -74.64 -72.28
CA THR A 104 -7.58 -73.23 -71.86
C THR A 104 -8.15 -73.04 -70.46
N ALA A 105 -9.17 -73.82 -70.10
CA ALA A 105 -9.78 -73.80 -68.78
C ALA A 105 -8.95 -74.57 -67.71
N GLY A 106 -7.93 -75.34 -68.11
CA GLY A 106 -7.21 -76.24 -67.24
C GLY A 106 -8.05 -77.43 -66.75
N VAL A 107 -9.10 -77.80 -67.48
CA VAL A 107 -10.01 -78.90 -67.15
C VAL A 107 -9.73 -80.04 -68.13
N GLU A 108 -8.60 -80.71 -67.97
CA GLU A 108 -8.14 -81.73 -68.94
C GLU A 108 -8.89 -83.07 -68.80
N ASP A 109 -9.48 -83.35 -67.63
CA ASP A 109 -10.22 -84.60 -67.33
C ASP A 109 -11.73 -84.41 -67.52
N THR A 110 -12.15 -84.07 -68.73
CA THR A 110 -13.57 -84.02 -69.07
C THR A 110 -14.12 -85.43 -69.30
N VAL A 111 -15.21 -85.80 -68.64
CA VAL A 111 -15.85 -87.13 -68.73
C VAL A 111 -16.49 -87.43 -70.11
N TYR A 112 -16.49 -86.47 -71.05
CA TYR A 112 -17.16 -86.61 -72.35
C TYR A 112 -16.24 -86.43 -73.56
N LEU A 113 -15.06 -85.81 -73.40
CA LEU A 113 -14.13 -85.58 -74.50
C LEU A 113 -13.45 -86.88 -74.99
N PRO A 114 -13.06 -87.84 -74.12
CA PRO A 114 -12.58 -89.14 -74.58
C PRO A 114 -13.61 -89.86 -75.48
N GLU A 115 -14.88 -89.80 -75.11
CA GLU A 115 -16.01 -90.35 -75.87
C GLU A 115 -16.16 -89.64 -77.21
N ALA A 116 -16.11 -88.31 -77.22
CA ALA A 116 -16.16 -87.53 -78.46
C ALA A 116 -15.03 -87.91 -79.44
N LYS A 117 -13.79 -88.05 -78.94
CA LYS A 117 -12.63 -88.52 -79.74
C LYS A 117 -12.80 -89.95 -80.23
N TYR A 118 -13.37 -90.83 -79.41
CA TYR A 118 -13.64 -92.22 -79.77
C TYR A 118 -14.64 -92.32 -80.93
N TYR A 119 -15.76 -91.60 -80.85
CA TYR A 119 -16.76 -91.57 -81.92
C TYR A 119 -16.22 -90.95 -83.20
N LEU A 120 -15.43 -89.87 -83.10
CA LEU A 120 -14.76 -89.26 -84.26
C LEU A 120 -13.82 -90.27 -84.95
N SER A 121 -12.95 -90.93 -84.20
CA SER A 121 -12.03 -91.93 -84.76
C SER A 121 -12.76 -93.07 -85.46
N ARG A 122 -13.87 -93.55 -84.89
CA ARG A 122 -14.73 -94.56 -85.54
C ARG A 122 -15.36 -94.06 -86.82
N ALA A 123 -15.88 -92.83 -86.81
CA ALA A 123 -16.47 -92.22 -87.98
C ALA A 123 -15.44 -92.11 -89.12
N GLU A 124 -14.21 -91.68 -88.83
CA GLU A 124 -13.13 -91.57 -89.82
C GLU A 124 -12.80 -92.92 -90.45
N ILE A 125 -12.61 -93.97 -89.64
CA ILE A 125 -12.33 -95.33 -90.12
C ILE A 125 -13.49 -95.85 -90.99
N GLN A 126 -14.74 -95.59 -90.62
CA GLN A 126 -15.90 -96.04 -91.39
C GLN A 126 -16.03 -95.31 -92.73
N SER A 127 -15.69 -94.01 -92.77
CA SER A 127 -15.68 -93.22 -94.01
C SER A 127 -14.64 -93.74 -95.00
N GLU A 128 -13.42 -94.07 -94.52
CA GLU A 128 -12.36 -94.67 -95.34
C GLU A 128 -12.78 -96.02 -95.95
N ASN A 129 -13.63 -96.77 -95.26
CA ASN A 129 -14.14 -98.06 -95.72
C ASN A 129 -15.44 -97.97 -96.57
N ALA A 130 -15.86 -96.75 -96.91
CA ALA A 130 -17.10 -96.43 -97.60
C ALA A 130 -18.35 -96.97 -96.87
N LEU A 131 -18.42 -96.80 -95.55
CA LEU A 131 -19.62 -97.03 -94.72
C LEU A 131 -20.18 -95.67 -94.28
N PHE A 132 -20.72 -94.91 -95.23
CA PHE A 132 -20.99 -93.48 -95.04
C PHE A 132 -22.16 -93.22 -94.06
N ALA A 133 -23.22 -94.03 -94.09
CA ALA A 133 -24.34 -93.87 -93.15
C ALA A 133 -23.92 -94.08 -91.68
N ASP A 134 -23.17 -95.15 -91.40
CA ASP A 134 -22.65 -95.44 -90.06
C ASP A 134 -21.63 -94.39 -89.60
N SER A 135 -20.78 -93.94 -90.53
CA SER A 135 -19.81 -92.88 -90.26
C SER A 135 -20.50 -91.56 -89.92
N THR A 136 -21.55 -91.17 -90.65
CA THR A 136 -22.33 -89.95 -90.37
C THR A 136 -23.01 -90.01 -89.00
N TYR A 137 -23.54 -91.18 -88.62
CA TYR A 137 -24.08 -91.38 -87.28
C TYR A 137 -23.02 -91.16 -86.19
N ASN A 138 -21.85 -91.81 -86.31
CA ASN A 138 -20.78 -91.64 -85.32
C ASN A 138 -20.18 -90.23 -85.33
N ALA A 139 -20.14 -89.54 -86.46
CA ALA A 139 -19.71 -88.14 -86.54
C ALA A 139 -20.68 -87.22 -85.77
N ASN A 140 -21.99 -87.42 -85.90
CA ASN A 140 -22.98 -86.67 -85.14
C ASN A 140 -22.92 -86.97 -83.64
N GLU A 141 -22.68 -88.23 -83.24
CA GLU A 141 -22.44 -88.57 -81.83
C GLU A 141 -21.18 -87.87 -81.29
N ALA A 142 -20.09 -87.82 -82.07
CA ALA A 142 -18.89 -87.08 -81.67
C ALA A 142 -19.17 -85.59 -81.41
N VAL A 143 -19.97 -84.93 -82.25
CA VAL A 143 -20.42 -83.54 -82.03
C VAL A 143 -21.24 -83.42 -80.73
N ASN A 144 -22.14 -84.36 -80.46
CA ASN A 144 -22.96 -84.36 -79.25
C ASN A 144 -22.10 -84.45 -77.98
N TYR A 145 -21.20 -85.45 -77.91
CA TYR A 145 -20.28 -85.61 -76.78
C TYR A 145 -19.32 -84.42 -76.63
N ALA A 146 -18.85 -83.83 -77.74
CA ALA A 146 -18.04 -82.60 -77.70
C ALA A 146 -18.81 -81.43 -77.07
N GLY A 147 -20.10 -81.26 -77.42
CA GLY A 147 -20.97 -80.25 -76.81
C GLY A 147 -21.27 -80.50 -75.32
N MET A 148 -21.44 -81.77 -74.93
CA MET A 148 -21.58 -82.14 -73.50
C MET A 148 -20.29 -81.84 -72.71
N SER A 149 -19.13 -82.11 -73.30
CA SER A 149 -17.83 -81.74 -72.73
C SER A 149 -17.71 -80.23 -72.53
N GLU A 150 -18.06 -79.42 -73.54
CA GLU A 150 -17.98 -77.96 -73.42
C GLU A 150 -18.89 -77.40 -72.32
N ARG A 151 -20.11 -77.94 -72.16
CA ARG A 151 -21.04 -77.55 -71.07
C ARG A 151 -20.50 -77.94 -69.69
N PHE A 152 -19.84 -79.09 -69.60
CA PHE A 152 -19.18 -79.52 -68.36
C PHE A 152 -18.05 -78.56 -67.97
N VAL A 153 -17.21 -78.19 -68.95
CA VAL A 153 -16.13 -77.20 -68.75
C VAL A 153 -16.69 -75.84 -68.32
N ASP A 154 -17.77 -75.36 -68.95
CA ASP A 154 -18.45 -74.11 -68.55
C ASP A 154 -18.95 -74.17 -67.10
N GLY A 155 -19.51 -75.31 -66.69
CA GLY A 155 -19.92 -75.55 -65.30
C GLY A 155 -18.75 -75.44 -64.33
N LYS A 156 -17.61 -76.03 -64.66
CA LYS A 156 -16.39 -75.98 -63.83
C LYS A 156 -15.81 -74.57 -63.71
N ILE A 157 -15.79 -73.82 -64.81
CA ILE A 157 -15.39 -72.40 -64.81
C ILE A 157 -16.32 -71.60 -63.89
N ALA A 158 -17.63 -71.79 -64.00
CA ALA A 158 -18.60 -71.09 -63.18
C ALA A 158 -18.47 -71.43 -61.68
N GLU A 159 -18.22 -72.71 -61.33
CA GLU A 159 -17.91 -73.12 -59.96
C GLU A 159 -16.68 -72.40 -59.41
N LYS A 160 -15.60 -72.34 -60.20
CA LYS A 160 -14.36 -71.65 -59.82
C LYS A 160 -14.57 -70.16 -59.59
N THR A 161 -15.25 -69.46 -60.52
CA THR A 161 -15.54 -68.03 -60.37
C THR A 161 -16.39 -67.72 -59.13
N LYS A 162 -17.36 -68.59 -58.81
CA LYS A 162 -18.14 -68.46 -57.57
C LYS A 162 -17.25 -68.63 -56.34
N ALA A 163 -16.35 -69.61 -56.34
CA ALA A 163 -15.40 -69.82 -55.25
C ALA A 163 -14.46 -68.63 -55.07
N ASP A 164 -13.90 -68.09 -56.17
CA ASP A 164 -13.03 -66.90 -56.15
C ASP A 164 -13.73 -65.71 -55.51
N THR A 165 -14.99 -65.46 -55.90
CA THR A 165 -15.79 -64.35 -55.38
C THR A 165 -16.07 -64.53 -53.89
N ALA A 166 -16.52 -65.72 -53.48
CA ALA A 166 -16.84 -66.03 -52.09
C ALA A 166 -15.61 -65.94 -51.18
N ILE A 167 -14.45 -66.46 -51.63
CA ILE A 167 -13.18 -66.38 -50.90
C ILE A 167 -12.71 -64.92 -50.78
N GLY A 168 -12.88 -64.11 -51.82
CA GLY A 168 -12.55 -62.68 -51.78
C GLY A 168 -13.36 -61.91 -50.73
N ASP A 169 -14.68 -62.17 -50.67
CA ASP A 169 -15.56 -61.60 -49.64
C ASP A 169 -15.16 -62.11 -48.24
N ALA A 170 -14.97 -63.42 -48.07
CA ALA A 170 -14.54 -64.03 -46.82
C ALA A 170 -13.22 -63.43 -46.30
N LYS A 171 -12.22 -63.22 -47.17
CA LYS A 171 -10.95 -62.55 -46.82
C LYS A 171 -11.17 -61.13 -46.33
N THR A 172 -12.04 -60.38 -47.00
CA THR A 172 -12.38 -59.01 -46.61
C THR A 172 -13.01 -58.98 -45.22
N ARG A 173 -13.93 -59.91 -44.94
CA ARG A 173 -14.58 -60.03 -43.63
C ARG A 173 -13.62 -60.47 -42.52
N MET A 174 -12.71 -61.41 -42.80
CA MET A 174 -11.67 -61.81 -41.85
C MET A 174 -10.73 -60.65 -41.51
N ALA A 175 -10.30 -59.86 -42.51
CA ALA A 175 -9.47 -58.68 -42.29
C ALA A 175 -10.20 -57.60 -41.48
N TRP A 176 -11.50 -57.39 -41.75
CA TRP A 176 -12.33 -56.52 -40.92
C TRP A 176 -12.38 -57.02 -39.47
N ALA A 177 -12.54 -58.33 -39.25
CA ALA A 177 -12.63 -58.92 -37.92
C ALA A 177 -11.32 -58.77 -37.12
N GLU A 178 -10.17 -58.89 -37.77
CA GLU A 178 -8.85 -58.63 -37.16
C GLU A 178 -8.68 -57.17 -36.75
N ASN A 179 -8.97 -56.24 -37.66
CA ASN A 179 -8.89 -54.80 -37.39
C ASN A 179 -9.85 -54.34 -36.30
N ASN A 180 -10.96 -55.05 -36.14
CA ASN A 180 -11.96 -54.79 -35.11
C ASN A 180 -11.83 -55.74 -33.92
N GLU A 181 -10.64 -56.26 -33.61
CA GLU A 181 -10.34 -57.13 -32.46
C GLU A 181 -11.41 -58.18 -32.14
N VAL A 182 -12.12 -58.72 -33.14
CA VAL A 182 -13.24 -59.65 -32.93
C VAL A 182 -12.76 -60.91 -32.23
N ALA A 183 -11.51 -61.32 -32.47
CA ALA A 183 -10.86 -62.42 -31.77
C ALA A 183 -10.83 -62.28 -30.23
N LYS A 184 -10.85 -61.04 -29.71
CA LYS A 184 -10.84 -60.74 -28.28
C LYS A 184 -12.25 -60.64 -27.71
N ASP A 185 -13.13 -59.92 -28.40
CA ASP A 185 -14.47 -59.60 -27.88
C ASP A 185 -15.50 -60.71 -28.19
N TYR A 186 -15.32 -61.42 -29.31
CA TYR A 186 -16.19 -62.48 -29.85
C TYR A 186 -15.35 -63.70 -30.31
N PRO A 187 -14.66 -64.37 -29.37
CA PRO A 187 -13.68 -65.40 -29.69
C PRO A 187 -14.27 -66.66 -30.35
N ALA A 188 -15.56 -66.95 -30.14
CA ALA A 188 -16.22 -68.11 -30.74
C ALA A 188 -16.45 -67.89 -32.24
N GLU A 189 -17.05 -66.76 -32.59
CA GLU A 189 -17.38 -66.33 -33.95
C GLU A 189 -16.11 -66.19 -34.79
N TYR A 190 -15.06 -65.56 -34.23
CA TYR A 190 -13.76 -65.45 -34.93
C TYR A 190 -13.13 -66.82 -35.20
N LYS A 191 -13.20 -67.74 -34.23
CA LYS A 191 -12.64 -69.09 -34.37
C LYS A 191 -13.40 -69.90 -35.41
N GLU A 192 -14.73 -69.86 -35.41
CA GLU A 192 -15.57 -70.56 -36.40
C GLU A 192 -15.35 -70.00 -37.81
N ALA A 193 -15.34 -68.67 -37.98
CA ALA A 193 -15.05 -68.03 -39.25
C ALA A 193 -13.63 -68.36 -39.76
N SER A 194 -12.63 -68.36 -38.87
CA SER A 194 -11.26 -68.76 -39.22
C SER A 194 -11.16 -70.21 -39.66
N ALA A 195 -11.88 -71.13 -39.00
CA ALA A 195 -11.92 -72.53 -39.37
C ALA A 195 -12.60 -72.75 -40.74
N ALA A 196 -13.74 -72.09 -40.98
CA ALA A 196 -14.43 -72.12 -42.27
C ALA A 196 -13.55 -71.57 -43.40
N MET A 197 -12.83 -70.47 -43.14
CA MET A 197 -11.88 -69.88 -44.09
C MET A 197 -10.74 -70.84 -44.44
N GLN A 198 -10.13 -71.49 -43.45
CA GLN A 198 -9.09 -72.50 -43.68
C GLN A 198 -9.64 -73.69 -44.48
N GLY A 199 -10.86 -74.13 -44.18
CA GLY A 199 -11.56 -75.17 -44.94
C GLY A 199 -11.79 -74.76 -46.39
N ALA A 200 -12.21 -73.52 -46.64
CA ALA A 200 -12.44 -72.98 -47.97
C ALA A 200 -11.14 -72.93 -48.81
N GLU A 201 -10.05 -72.43 -48.23
CA GLU A 201 -8.75 -72.38 -48.90
C GLU A 201 -8.20 -73.77 -49.21
N LEU A 202 -8.37 -74.73 -48.29
CA LEU A 202 -7.99 -76.12 -48.53
C LEU A 202 -8.83 -76.76 -49.64
N ALA A 203 -10.14 -76.55 -49.65
CA ALA A 203 -11.02 -77.06 -50.71
C ALA A 203 -10.64 -76.46 -52.07
N TYR A 204 -10.35 -75.16 -52.11
CA TYR A 204 -9.92 -74.45 -53.32
C TYR A 204 -8.59 -74.99 -53.85
N ALA A 205 -7.60 -75.20 -52.96
CA ALA A 205 -6.29 -75.77 -53.32
C ALA A 205 -6.38 -77.19 -53.89
N ASN A 206 -7.45 -77.93 -53.56
CA ASN A 206 -7.75 -79.26 -54.10
C ASN A 206 -8.73 -79.21 -55.28
N GLU A 207 -8.93 -78.04 -55.90
CA GLU A 207 -9.83 -77.82 -57.04
C GLU A 207 -11.31 -78.19 -56.78
N ARG A 208 -11.69 -78.28 -55.51
CA ARG A 208 -13.08 -78.51 -55.07
C ARG A 208 -13.79 -77.17 -54.90
N TYR A 209 -14.04 -76.51 -56.02
CA TYR A 209 -14.56 -75.13 -56.03
C TYR A 209 -15.95 -74.98 -55.41
N ALA A 210 -16.87 -75.92 -55.61
CA ALA A 210 -18.19 -75.85 -54.99
C ALA A 210 -18.13 -75.91 -53.44
N PRO A 211 -17.44 -76.89 -52.81
CA PRO A 211 -17.19 -76.86 -51.36
C PRO A 211 -16.42 -75.63 -50.87
N ALA A 212 -15.47 -75.12 -51.67
CA ALA A 212 -14.73 -73.92 -51.32
C ALA A 212 -15.64 -72.68 -51.23
N ALA A 213 -16.57 -72.53 -52.17
CA ALA A 213 -17.55 -71.45 -52.17
C ALA A 213 -18.52 -71.54 -50.99
N GLU A 214 -18.95 -72.75 -50.62
CA GLU A 214 -19.84 -72.99 -49.47
C GLU A 214 -19.18 -72.60 -48.15
N LEU A 215 -17.97 -73.11 -47.89
CA LEU A 215 -17.20 -72.79 -46.68
C LEU A 215 -16.81 -71.31 -46.61
N ALA A 216 -16.49 -70.67 -47.74
CA ALA A 216 -16.28 -69.23 -47.75
C ALA A 216 -17.58 -68.45 -47.46
N GLY A 217 -18.74 -68.95 -47.92
CA GLY A 217 -20.05 -68.41 -47.57
C GLY A 217 -20.39 -68.53 -46.08
N GLU A 218 -19.92 -69.57 -45.40
CA GLU A 218 -20.05 -69.69 -43.93
C GLU A 218 -19.33 -68.54 -43.22
N VAL A 219 -18.13 -68.15 -43.69
CA VAL A 219 -17.42 -66.96 -43.17
C VAL A 219 -18.30 -65.71 -43.30
N SER A 220 -18.93 -65.52 -44.46
CA SER A 220 -19.83 -64.38 -44.69
C SER A 220 -21.10 -64.42 -43.86
N SER A 221 -21.59 -65.60 -43.51
CA SER A 221 -22.73 -65.76 -42.59
C SER A 221 -22.34 -65.46 -41.14
N ILE A 222 -21.18 -65.93 -40.68
CA ILE A 222 -20.70 -65.72 -39.31
C ILE A 222 -20.33 -64.24 -39.11
N LEU A 223 -19.55 -63.67 -40.03
CA LEU A 223 -19.11 -62.28 -40.01
C LEU A 223 -20.01 -61.38 -40.89
N SER A 224 -21.32 -61.59 -40.79
CA SER A 224 -22.34 -60.89 -41.58
C SER A 224 -22.33 -59.38 -41.36
N ASP A 225 -22.88 -58.61 -42.31
CA ASP A 225 -22.94 -57.14 -42.20
C ASP A 225 -23.73 -56.70 -40.96
N GLU A 226 -24.74 -57.47 -40.55
CA GLU A 226 -25.50 -57.25 -39.33
C GLU A 226 -24.63 -57.44 -38.08
N PHE A 227 -23.86 -58.54 -38.02
CA PHE A 227 -22.90 -58.76 -36.93
C PHE A 227 -21.87 -57.63 -36.88
N GLN A 228 -21.32 -57.21 -38.03
CA GLN A 228 -20.37 -56.11 -38.10
C GLN A 228 -20.95 -54.81 -37.54
N ALA A 229 -22.19 -54.48 -37.90
CA ALA A 229 -22.90 -53.30 -37.40
C ALA A 229 -23.12 -53.38 -35.87
N GLN A 230 -23.47 -54.55 -35.33
CA GLN A 230 -23.63 -54.75 -33.89
C GLN A 230 -22.32 -54.53 -33.13
N VAL A 231 -21.20 -55.08 -33.63
CA VAL A 231 -19.87 -54.91 -33.03
C VAL A 231 -19.49 -53.43 -32.98
N LEU A 232 -19.67 -52.69 -34.08
CA LEU A 232 -19.34 -51.28 -34.15
C LEU A 232 -20.23 -50.43 -33.21
N ALA A 233 -21.53 -50.72 -33.13
CA ALA A 233 -22.45 -50.01 -32.26
C ALA A 233 -22.12 -50.20 -30.76
N GLU A 234 -21.80 -51.43 -30.33
CA GLU A 234 -21.45 -51.68 -28.92
C GLU A 234 -20.11 -51.02 -28.55
N ARG A 235 -19.18 -50.93 -29.51
CA ARG A 235 -17.91 -50.21 -29.33
C ARG A 235 -18.11 -48.71 -29.22
N GLU A 236 -18.95 -48.12 -30.07
CA GLU A 236 -19.28 -46.70 -30.01
C GLU A 236 -19.93 -46.35 -28.65
N LYS A 237 -20.87 -47.19 -28.20
CA LYS A 237 -21.51 -47.06 -26.89
C LYS A 237 -20.49 -47.17 -25.74
N THR A 238 -19.56 -48.11 -25.81
CA THR A 238 -18.49 -48.27 -24.81
C THR A 238 -17.53 -47.08 -24.81
N ALA A 239 -17.14 -46.59 -25.99
CA ALA A 239 -16.31 -45.40 -26.14
C ALA A 239 -17.00 -44.15 -25.58
N ALA A 240 -18.29 -43.98 -25.86
CA ALA A 240 -19.11 -42.90 -25.31
C ALA A 240 -19.23 -42.98 -23.78
N ALA A 241 -19.43 -44.17 -23.22
CA ALA A 241 -19.46 -44.37 -21.77
C ALA A 241 -18.11 -44.05 -21.12
N ASN A 242 -17.00 -44.47 -21.72
CA ASN A 242 -15.65 -44.16 -21.25
C ASN A 242 -15.33 -42.66 -21.32
N ALA A 243 -15.74 -42.00 -22.40
CA ALA A 243 -15.60 -40.54 -22.55
C ALA A 243 -16.43 -39.80 -21.49
N ALA A 244 -17.70 -40.17 -21.30
CA ALA A 244 -18.56 -39.58 -20.28
C ALA A 244 -17.99 -39.78 -18.87
N LYS A 245 -17.40 -40.96 -18.58
CA LYS A 245 -16.70 -41.21 -17.32
C LYS A 245 -15.48 -40.29 -17.16
N ALA A 246 -14.66 -40.14 -18.19
CA ALA A 246 -13.49 -39.26 -18.15
C ALA A 246 -13.88 -37.79 -17.93
N ASP A 247 -14.94 -37.32 -18.58
CA ASP A 247 -15.49 -35.98 -18.38
C ASP A 247 -16.00 -35.78 -16.94
N ALA A 248 -16.67 -36.80 -16.39
CA ALA A 248 -17.13 -36.78 -15.00
C ALA A 248 -15.97 -36.76 -14.01
N ASP A 249 -14.94 -37.61 -14.22
CA ASP A 249 -13.71 -37.62 -13.42
C ASP A 249 -13.04 -36.23 -13.41
N ALA A 250 -12.91 -35.59 -14.58
CA ALA A 250 -12.31 -34.26 -14.71
C ALA A 250 -13.15 -33.17 -14.01
N ALA A 251 -14.47 -33.16 -14.21
CA ALA A 251 -15.36 -32.20 -13.57
C ALA A 251 -15.38 -32.37 -12.04
N MET A 252 -15.38 -33.60 -11.56
CA MET A 252 -15.32 -33.90 -10.12
C MET A 252 -13.98 -33.49 -9.50
N ALA A 253 -12.86 -33.63 -10.22
CA ALA A 253 -11.57 -33.14 -9.75
C ALA A 253 -11.53 -31.61 -9.59
N ASP A 254 -12.10 -30.86 -10.55
CA ASP A 254 -12.26 -29.40 -10.42
C ASP A 254 -13.17 -29.03 -9.23
N ALA A 255 -14.32 -29.71 -9.09
CA ALA A 255 -15.22 -29.52 -7.97
C ALA A 255 -14.54 -29.81 -6.62
N GLN A 256 -13.73 -30.87 -6.52
CA GLN A 256 -12.93 -31.19 -5.32
C GLN A 256 -11.94 -30.07 -5.01
N ALA A 257 -11.20 -29.58 -6.01
CA ALA A 257 -10.25 -28.50 -5.82
C ALA A 257 -10.94 -27.21 -5.34
N ARG A 258 -12.13 -26.90 -5.86
CA ARG A 258 -12.93 -25.75 -5.42
C ARG A 258 -13.46 -25.92 -3.99
N MET A 259 -13.92 -27.12 -3.63
CA MET A 259 -14.29 -27.42 -2.24
C MET A 259 -13.09 -27.36 -1.28
N ALA A 260 -11.90 -27.80 -1.71
CA ALA A 260 -10.68 -27.69 -0.92
C ALA A 260 -10.30 -26.22 -0.69
N TRP A 261 -10.33 -25.40 -1.76
CA TRP A 261 -10.15 -23.95 -1.65
C TRP A 261 -11.16 -23.34 -0.66
N ALA A 262 -12.44 -23.74 -0.73
CA ALA A 262 -13.47 -23.23 0.16
C ALA A 262 -13.21 -23.58 1.64
N ASN A 263 -12.69 -24.78 1.91
CA ASN A 263 -12.29 -25.19 3.26
C ASN A 263 -11.08 -24.40 3.77
N GLU A 264 -10.03 -24.27 2.96
CA GLU A 264 -8.80 -23.54 3.32
C GLU A 264 -9.07 -22.06 3.57
N ASN A 265 -10.07 -21.51 2.88
CA ASN A 265 -10.44 -20.11 2.96
C ASN A 265 -11.65 -19.86 3.87
N GLY A 266 -12.04 -20.77 4.77
CA GLY A 266 -13.09 -20.48 5.77
C GLY A 266 -14.47 -20.10 5.19
N ILE A 267 -14.77 -20.52 3.96
CA ILE A 267 -16.02 -20.17 3.27
C ILE A 267 -17.23 -20.76 3.99
N LYS A 268 -17.04 -21.85 4.72
CA LYS A 268 -18.09 -22.47 5.54
C LYS A 268 -18.62 -21.52 6.61
N GLU A 269 -17.73 -20.73 7.22
CA GLU A 269 -18.07 -19.76 8.25
C GLU A 269 -18.55 -18.44 7.64
N ASP A 270 -17.89 -17.97 6.58
CA ASP A 270 -18.13 -16.65 5.97
C ASP A 270 -19.36 -16.64 5.04
N TYR A 271 -19.58 -17.73 4.29
CA TYR A 271 -20.63 -17.90 3.25
C TYR A 271 -21.30 -19.30 3.38
N PRO A 272 -22.05 -19.54 4.47
CA PRO A 272 -22.55 -20.88 4.80
C PRO A 272 -23.58 -21.43 3.80
N GLU A 273 -24.33 -20.56 3.11
CA GLU A 273 -25.34 -20.97 2.12
C GLU A 273 -24.68 -21.55 0.87
N GLU A 274 -23.70 -20.83 0.31
CA GLU A 274 -22.92 -21.23 -0.86
C GLU A 274 -22.13 -22.49 -0.57
N TYR A 275 -21.47 -22.57 0.59
CA TYR A 275 -20.74 -23.76 1.01
C TYR A 275 -21.65 -24.99 1.12
N SER A 276 -22.84 -24.83 1.73
CA SER A 276 -23.81 -25.91 1.88
C SER A 276 -24.39 -26.37 0.55
N ALA A 277 -24.71 -25.44 -0.35
CA ALA A 277 -25.19 -25.74 -1.70
C ALA A 277 -24.12 -26.49 -2.52
N ALA A 278 -22.88 -26.00 -2.53
CA ALA A 278 -21.74 -26.64 -3.19
C ALA A 278 -21.48 -28.05 -2.63
N SER A 279 -21.52 -28.21 -1.31
CA SER A 279 -21.38 -29.52 -0.66
C SER A 279 -22.48 -30.51 -1.08
N THR A 280 -23.72 -30.02 -1.21
CA THR A 280 -24.87 -30.86 -1.62
C THR A 280 -24.74 -31.32 -3.07
N SER A 281 -24.37 -30.42 -3.98
CA SER A 281 -24.09 -30.77 -5.38
C SER A 281 -22.91 -31.73 -5.50
N MET A 282 -21.87 -31.55 -4.66
CA MET A 282 -20.72 -32.45 -4.62
C MET A 282 -21.10 -33.88 -4.22
N ILE A 283 -21.89 -34.04 -3.15
CA ILE A 283 -22.40 -35.35 -2.72
C ILE A 283 -23.27 -35.98 -3.81
N SER A 284 -24.12 -35.19 -4.46
CA SER A 284 -24.97 -35.66 -5.57
C SER A 284 -24.13 -36.17 -6.74
N SER A 285 -23.03 -35.48 -7.05
CA SER A 285 -22.08 -35.90 -8.09
C SER A 285 -21.44 -37.26 -7.78
N PHE A 286 -20.94 -37.47 -6.56
CA PHE A 286 -20.40 -38.78 -6.15
C PHE A 286 -21.44 -39.90 -6.21
N ASN A 287 -22.68 -39.63 -5.80
CA ASN A 287 -23.75 -40.61 -5.85
C ASN A 287 -24.10 -41.02 -7.29
N ALA A 288 -24.19 -40.06 -8.21
CA ALA A 288 -24.42 -40.32 -9.63
C ALA A 288 -23.23 -41.09 -10.26
N PHE A 289 -22.00 -40.71 -9.91
CA PHE A 289 -20.80 -41.39 -10.39
C PHE A 289 -20.76 -42.86 -9.95
N GLY A 290 -21.10 -43.14 -8.70
CA GLY A 290 -21.18 -44.50 -8.16
C GLY A 290 -22.24 -45.39 -8.84
N LYS A 291 -23.25 -44.79 -9.46
CA LYS A 291 -24.29 -45.47 -10.26
C LYS A 291 -23.94 -45.57 -11.76
N ALA A 292 -22.76 -45.09 -12.17
CA ALA A 292 -22.36 -44.94 -13.58
C ALA A 292 -23.25 -43.97 -14.39
N GLU A 293 -23.94 -43.04 -13.72
CA GLU A 293 -24.73 -41.96 -14.34
C GLU A 293 -23.80 -40.75 -14.64
N TYR A 294 -22.78 -40.95 -15.48
CA TYR A 294 -21.65 -40.01 -15.64
C TYR A 294 -22.05 -38.61 -16.15
N SER A 295 -23.09 -38.51 -16.98
CA SER A 295 -23.60 -37.20 -17.42
C SER A 295 -24.22 -36.41 -16.27
N GLU A 296 -24.93 -37.08 -15.37
CA GLU A 296 -25.51 -36.45 -14.17
C GLU A 296 -24.39 -36.09 -13.17
N ALA A 297 -23.42 -36.99 -12.97
CA ALA A 297 -22.24 -36.71 -12.14
C ALA A 297 -21.49 -35.46 -12.61
N THR A 298 -21.25 -35.34 -13.92
CA THR A 298 -20.64 -34.16 -14.55
C THR A 298 -21.46 -32.90 -14.29
N ALA A 299 -22.78 -32.94 -14.50
CA ALA A 299 -23.66 -31.80 -14.29
C ALA A 299 -23.62 -31.32 -12.83
N LYS A 300 -23.70 -32.24 -11.87
CA LYS A 300 -23.62 -31.95 -10.44
C LYS A 300 -22.24 -31.44 -10.01
N ALA A 301 -21.16 -31.95 -10.57
CA ALA A 301 -19.82 -31.41 -10.32
C ALA A 301 -19.70 -29.97 -10.84
N LYS A 302 -20.24 -29.67 -12.03
CA LYS A 302 -20.24 -28.31 -12.58
C LYS A 302 -21.12 -27.32 -11.80
N GLU A 303 -22.17 -27.78 -11.13
CA GLU A 303 -22.91 -26.94 -10.17
C GLU A 303 -21.98 -26.44 -9.05
N VAL A 304 -21.10 -27.31 -8.51
CA VAL A 304 -20.07 -26.89 -7.54
C VAL A 304 -19.17 -25.81 -8.12
N SER A 305 -18.70 -26.00 -9.35
CA SER A 305 -17.85 -25.02 -10.04
C SER A 305 -18.56 -23.70 -10.35
N SER A 306 -19.87 -23.73 -10.52
CA SER A 306 -20.70 -22.53 -10.70
C SER A 306 -20.92 -21.78 -9.40
N ILE A 307 -21.12 -22.49 -8.28
CA ILE A 307 -21.33 -21.89 -6.95
C ILE A 307 -20.01 -21.32 -6.44
N LEU A 308 -18.94 -22.12 -6.47
CA LEU A 308 -17.59 -21.73 -6.07
C LEU A 308 -16.78 -21.26 -7.27
N SER A 309 -17.38 -20.41 -8.10
CA SER A 309 -16.80 -19.89 -9.33
C SER A 309 -15.58 -18.99 -9.05
N ASP A 310 -14.77 -18.73 -10.07
CA ASP A 310 -13.63 -17.82 -9.89
C ASP A 310 -14.07 -16.37 -9.67
N GLU A 311 -15.28 -16.01 -10.12
CA GLU A 311 -15.94 -14.76 -9.78
C GLU A 311 -16.33 -14.71 -8.30
N PHE A 312 -16.90 -15.79 -7.74
CA PHE A 312 -17.17 -15.89 -6.32
C PHE A 312 -15.88 -15.79 -5.49
N LYS A 313 -14.80 -16.46 -5.90
CA LYS A 313 -13.49 -16.32 -5.25
C LYS A 313 -12.98 -14.88 -5.24
N ALA A 314 -13.14 -14.17 -6.35
CA ALA A 314 -12.77 -12.76 -6.45
C ALA A 314 -13.63 -11.87 -5.54
N GLN A 315 -14.93 -12.16 -5.43
CA GLN A 315 -15.84 -11.46 -4.51
C GLN A 315 -15.41 -11.64 -3.05
N VAL A 316 -15.09 -12.88 -2.64
CA VAL A 316 -14.60 -13.17 -1.27
C VAL A 316 -13.34 -12.36 -0.96
N GLN A 317 -12.39 -12.31 -1.90
CA GLN A 317 -11.17 -11.53 -1.72
C GLN A 317 -11.47 -10.03 -1.60
N ALA A 318 -12.38 -9.50 -2.44
CA ALA A 318 -12.78 -8.10 -2.41
C ALA A 318 -13.49 -7.72 -1.09
N ASP A 319 -14.37 -8.60 -0.57
CA ASP A 319 -15.07 -8.40 0.70
C ASP A 319 -14.07 -8.34 1.86
N ARG A 320 -13.08 -9.23 1.89
CA ARG A 320 -12.00 -9.23 2.91
C ARG A 320 -11.10 -8.01 2.84
N GLU A 321 -10.75 -7.58 1.62
CA GLU A 321 -9.98 -6.35 1.44
C GLU A 321 -10.77 -5.11 1.88
N ALA A 322 -12.09 -5.09 1.63
CA ALA A 322 -12.96 -4.03 2.09
C ALA A 322 -13.06 -4.02 3.63
N GLU A 323 -13.18 -5.19 4.27
CA GLU A 323 -13.17 -5.34 5.73
C GLU A 323 -11.86 -4.82 6.34
N ALA A 324 -10.71 -5.26 5.82
CA ALA A 324 -9.40 -4.81 6.33
C ALA A 324 -9.19 -3.29 6.15
N LYS A 325 -9.68 -2.71 5.05
CA LYS A 325 -9.68 -1.25 4.85
C LYS A 325 -10.59 -0.54 5.86
N ALA A 326 -11.78 -1.09 6.11
CA ALA A 326 -12.70 -0.56 7.11
C ALA A 326 -12.09 -0.63 8.53
N ASP A 327 -11.46 -1.74 8.91
CA ASP A 327 -10.75 -1.88 10.18
C ASP A 327 -9.69 -0.81 10.38
N THR A 328 -8.86 -0.60 9.35
CA THR A 328 -7.79 0.40 9.39
C THR A 328 -8.37 1.81 9.53
N ALA A 329 -9.37 2.15 8.71
CA ALA A 329 -10.01 3.46 8.74
C ALA A 329 -10.73 3.72 10.07
N ILE A 330 -11.47 2.74 10.60
CA ILE A 330 -12.14 2.82 11.91
C ILE A 330 -11.11 2.95 13.03
N GLY A 331 -9.99 2.24 12.97
CA GLY A 331 -8.90 2.37 13.95
C GLY A 331 -8.31 3.78 13.98
N ASP A 332 -8.05 4.37 12.81
CA ASP A 332 -7.59 5.77 12.70
C ASP A 332 -8.67 6.75 13.21
N ALA A 333 -9.92 6.58 12.78
CA ALA A 333 -11.05 7.39 13.22
C ALA A 333 -11.24 7.35 14.74
N LYS A 334 -11.13 6.18 15.38
CA LYS A 334 -11.15 6.03 16.86
C LYS A 334 -10.03 6.81 17.51
N THR A 335 -8.83 6.75 16.96
CA THR A 335 -7.67 7.48 17.47
C THR A 335 -7.90 8.98 17.40
N ARG A 336 -8.46 9.48 16.30
CA ARG A 336 -8.80 10.89 16.11
C ARG A 336 -9.94 11.36 17.02
N MET A 337 -10.98 10.54 17.20
CA MET A 337 -12.04 10.82 18.17
C MET A 337 -11.51 10.89 19.60
N ALA A 338 -10.63 9.97 19.99
CA ALA A 338 -9.99 10.00 21.30
C ALA A 338 -9.10 11.25 21.48
N TRP A 339 -8.37 11.65 20.43
CA TRP A 339 -7.64 12.92 20.43
C TRP A 339 -8.59 14.11 20.63
N ALA A 340 -9.74 14.10 19.94
CA ALA A 340 -10.72 15.19 20.03
C ALA A 340 -11.37 15.29 21.42
N GLU A 341 -11.66 14.17 22.08
CA GLU A 341 -12.12 14.12 23.46
C GLU A 341 -11.08 14.68 24.44
N ASN A 342 -9.84 14.18 24.36
CA ASN A 342 -8.72 14.64 25.22
C ASN A 342 -8.40 16.12 25.05
N ASN A 343 -8.68 16.67 23.87
CA ASN A 343 -8.49 18.07 23.56
C ASN A 343 -9.77 18.90 23.67
N GLU A 344 -10.83 18.46 24.37
CA GLU A 344 -12.06 19.25 24.56
C GLU A 344 -12.66 19.83 23.26
N ILE A 345 -12.49 19.17 22.11
CA ILE A 345 -12.96 19.70 20.80
C ILE A 345 -14.48 19.87 20.79
N ALA A 346 -15.22 19.03 21.51
CA ALA A 346 -16.66 19.17 21.69
C ALA A 346 -17.10 20.54 22.23
N LYS A 347 -16.22 21.23 22.96
CA LYS A 347 -16.47 22.56 23.55
C LYS A 347 -16.01 23.68 22.63
N ASP A 348 -14.81 23.57 22.07
CA ASP A 348 -14.18 24.64 21.28
C ASP A 348 -14.66 24.65 19.81
N TYR A 349 -14.98 23.47 19.25
CA TYR A 349 -15.38 23.23 17.87
C TYR A 349 -16.57 22.24 17.80
N PRO A 350 -17.76 22.64 18.32
CA PRO A 350 -18.88 21.74 18.53
C PRO A 350 -19.50 21.19 17.23
N ALA A 351 -19.36 21.90 16.10
CA ALA A 351 -19.88 21.44 14.81
C ALA A 351 -19.05 20.28 14.27
N GLU A 352 -17.73 20.48 14.21
CA GLU A 352 -16.74 19.51 13.76
C GLU A 352 -16.78 18.24 14.61
N TYR A 353 -16.86 18.38 15.94
CA TYR A 353 -16.99 17.23 16.84
C TYR A 353 -18.28 16.45 16.58
N LYS A 354 -19.41 17.13 16.38
CA LYS A 354 -20.71 16.50 16.15
C LYS A 354 -20.74 15.76 14.82
N GLU A 355 -20.20 16.36 13.76
CA GLU A 355 -20.10 15.75 12.44
C GLU A 355 -19.18 14.52 12.46
N ALA A 356 -17.99 14.64 13.06
CA ALA A 356 -17.07 13.51 13.24
C ALA A 356 -17.69 12.38 14.08
N SER A 357 -18.40 12.70 15.16
CA SER A 357 -19.10 11.71 15.99
C SER A 357 -20.22 11.00 15.24
N ALA A 358 -20.99 11.73 14.41
CA ALA A 358 -22.06 11.15 13.60
C ALA A 358 -21.49 10.23 12.50
N ALA A 359 -20.42 10.65 11.82
CA ALA A 359 -19.71 9.83 10.84
C ALA A 359 -19.14 8.56 11.50
N MET A 360 -18.55 8.67 12.69
CA MET A 360 -18.05 7.52 13.46
C MET A 360 -19.15 6.52 13.80
N GLN A 361 -20.31 6.99 14.29
CA GLN A 361 -21.46 6.12 14.57
C GLN A 361 -21.98 5.44 13.30
N GLY A 362 -22.04 6.18 12.19
CA GLY A 362 -22.39 5.64 10.88
C GLY A 362 -21.41 4.55 10.43
N ALA A 363 -20.11 4.76 10.60
CA ALA A 363 -19.07 3.81 10.27
C ALA A 363 -19.20 2.51 11.08
N GLU A 364 -19.38 2.62 12.40
CA GLU A 364 -19.55 1.44 13.27
C GLU A 364 -20.83 0.67 12.94
N LEU A 365 -21.93 1.36 12.64
CA LEU A 365 -23.17 0.73 12.22
C LEU A 365 -23.03 0.03 10.87
N ALA A 366 -22.37 0.66 9.90
CA ALA A 366 -22.10 0.06 8.60
C ALA A 366 -21.22 -1.20 8.75
N TYR A 367 -20.19 -1.13 9.58
CA TYR A 367 -19.30 -2.26 9.89
C TYR A 367 -20.06 -3.41 10.55
N ALA A 368 -20.89 -3.13 11.56
CA ALA A 368 -21.72 -4.14 12.24
C ALA A 368 -22.69 -4.86 11.30
N ASN A 369 -23.10 -4.19 10.21
CA ASN A 369 -23.92 -4.75 9.14
C ASN A 369 -23.10 -5.33 7.97
N LYS A 370 -21.79 -5.56 8.15
CA LYS A 370 -20.85 -6.05 7.13
C LYS A 370 -20.79 -5.22 5.85
N ARG A 371 -21.16 -3.94 5.91
CA ARG A 371 -21.06 -2.98 4.81
C ARG A 371 -19.72 -2.26 4.91
N TYR A 372 -18.64 -2.98 4.65
CA TYR A 372 -17.28 -2.51 4.93
C TYR A 372 -16.84 -1.31 4.09
N ALA A 373 -17.19 -1.25 2.80
CA ALA A 373 -16.86 -0.09 1.97
C ALA A 373 -17.51 1.21 2.48
N PRO A 374 -18.84 1.26 2.75
CA PRO A 374 -19.46 2.41 3.43
C PRO A 374 -18.87 2.71 4.81
N ALA A 375 -18.48 1.68 5.57
CA ALA A 375 -17.85 1.86 6.88
C ALA A 375 -16.49 2.57 6.77
N ALA A 376 -15.67 2.18 5.80
CA ALA A 376 -14.38 2.82 5.53
C ALA A 376 -14.53 4.27 5.07
N GLU A 377 -15.53 4.57 4.22
CA GLU A 377 -15.83 5.92 3.75
C GLU A 377 -16.23 6.84 4.90
N LEU A 378 -17.19 6.42 5.72
CA LEU A 378 -17.64 7.18 6.89
C LEU A 378 -16.54 7.34 7.95
N ALA A 379 -15.70 6.33 8.16
CA ALA A 379 -14.53 6.47 9.02
C ALA A 379 -13.50 7.46 8.43
N GLY A 380 -13.34 7.48 7.11
CA GLY A 380 -12.52 8.46 6.41
C GLY A 380 -13.04 9.90 6.54
N GLU A 381 -14.37 10.10 6.62
CA GLU A 381 -14.95 11.41 6.94
C GLU A 381 -14.48 11.92 8.30
N VAL A 382 -14.41 11.06 9.33
CA VAL A 382 -13.84 11.40 10.64
C VAL A 382 -12.40 11.89 10.47
N SER A 383 -11.59 11.18 9.68
CA SER A 383 -10.21 11.55 9.41
C SER A 383 -10.06 12.85 8.62
N SER A 384 -11.02 13.19 7.76
CA SER A 384 -11.05 14.48 7.06
C SER A 384 -11.45 15.63 7.99
N ILE A 385 -12.44 15.41 8.86
CA ILE A 385 -12.94 16.44 9.78
C ILE A 385 -11.89 16.72 10.86
N LEU A 386 -11.36 15.67 11.48
CA LEU A 386 -10.32 15.73 12.52
C LEU A 386 -8.93 15.49 11.93
N SER A 387 -8.67 16.10 10.78
CA SER A 387 -7.42 15.95 10.01
C SER A 387 -6.19 16.39 10.81
N ASP A 388 -5.01 15.92 10.42
CA ASP A 388 -3.74 16.30 11.08
C ASP A 388 -3.50 17.81 10.99
N GLU A 389 -3.96 18.44 9.90
CA GLU A 389 -3.92 19.89 9.73
C GLU A 389 -4.84 20.60 10.73
N PHE A 390 -6.09 20.14 10.90
CA PHE A 390 -7.00 20.66 11.91
C PHE A 390 -6.40 20.50 13.32
N GLN A 391 -5.86 19.32 13.64
CA GLN A 391 -5.21 19.06 14.93
C GLN A 391 -4.05 20.03 15.20
N ALA A 392 -3.19 20.24 14.20
CA ALA A 392 -2.06 21.18 14.29
C ALA A 392 -2.54 22.62 14.49
N GLN A 393 -3.60 23.04 13.79
CA GLN A 393 -4.20 24.38 13.95
C GLN A 393 -4.75 24.61 15.36
N VAL A 394 -5.45 23.62 15.93
CA VAL A 394 -5.98 23.71 17.30
C VAL A 394 -4.85 23.85 18.32
N LEU A 395 -3.82 23.00 18.23
CA LEU A 395 -2.68 23.04 19.15
C LEU A 395 -1.91 24.35 19.03
N ALA A 396 -1.63 24.81 17.81
CA ALA A 396 -0.95 26.09 17.58
C ALA A 396 -1.78 27.28 18.09
N GLY A 397 -3.10 27.26 17.93
CA GLY A 397 -4.01 28.27 18.47
C GLY A 397 -3.97 28.35 20.00
N ARG A 398 -3.94 27.19 20.67
CA ARG A 398 -3.83 27.10 22.14
C ARG A 398 -2.47 27.54 22.67
N GLU A 399 -1.40 27.17 22.01
CA GLU A 399 -0.06 27.65 22.35
C GLU A 399 0.06 29.16 22.16
N ALA A 400 -0.50 29.71 21.07
CA ALA A 400 -0.55 31.14 20.84
C ALA A 400 -1.36 31.88 21.93
N ALA A 401 -2.50 31.34 22.34
CA ALA A 401 -3.30 31.89 23.43
C ALA A 401 -2.56 31.85 24.79
N THR A 402 -1.86 30.74 25.08
CA THR A 402 -1.06 30.58 26.31
C THR A 402 0.11 31.58 26.33
N ARG A 403 0.81 31.72 25.20
CA ARG A 403 1.89 32.70 25.03
C ARG A 403 1.36 34.12 25.22
N LEU A 404 0.25 34.48 24.56
CA LEU A 404 -0.35 35.80 24.68
C LEU A 404 -0.77 36.11 26.13
N ALA A 405 -1.32 35.14 26.85
CA ALA A 405 -1.66 35.28 28.27
C ALA A 405 -0.43 35.49 29.16
N ALA A 406 0.66 34.76 28.90
CA ALA A 406 1.93 34.94 29.60
C ALA A 406 2.58 36.30 29.30
N GLU A 407 2.58 36.72 28.03
CA GLU A 407 3.05 38.04 27.61
C GLU A 407 2.23 39.16 28.26
N LYS A 408 0.90 39.01 28.33
CA LYS A 408 0.02 39.96 29.01
C LYS A 408 0.36 40.07 30.51
N ALA A 409 0.56 38.94 31.18
CA ALA A 409 0.93 38.94 32.60
C ALA A 409 2.30 39.59 32.85
N ALA A 410 3.28 39.34 31.97
CA ALA A 410 4.60 39.99 32.03
C ALA A 410 4.49 41.51 31.81
N ALA A 411 3.68 41.93 30.83
CA ALA A 411 3.41 43.35 30.58
C ALA A 411 2.70 44.03 31.77
N ASP A 412 1.70 43.36 32.36
CA ASP A 412 1.00 43.84 33.56
C ASP A 412 1.99 44.09 34.72
N ALA A 413 2.90 43.15 34.96
CA ALA A 413 3.94 43.28 36.00
C ALA A 413 4.94 44.41 35.70
N ALA A 414 5.47 44.46 34.47
CA ALA A 414 6.45 45.47 34.07
C ALA A 414 5.86 46.89 34.10
N ILE A 415 4.63 47.08 33.62
CA ILE A 415 3.91 48.36 33.67
C ILE A 415 3.66 48.78 35.13
N GLY A 416 3.33 47.82 36.01
CA GLY A 416 3.18 48.09 37.44
C GLY A 416 4.46 48.63 38.10
N ASP A 417 5.61 48.01 37.80
CA ASP A 417 6.92 48.47 38.28
C ASP A 417 7.27 49.85 37.69
N ALA A 418 7.12 50.02 36.37
CA ALA A 418 7.35 51.28 35.68
C ALA A 418 6.52 52.43 36.27
N LYS A 419 5.23 52.22 36.57
CA LYS A 419 4.37 53.20 37.26
C LYS A 419 4.91 53.57 38.63
N THR A 420 5.37 52.58 39.38
CA THR A 420 5.96 52.80 40.71
C THR A 420 7.22 53.66 40.61
N ARG A 421 8.07 53.41 39.62
CA ARG A 421 9.29 54.19 39.37
C ARG A 421 9.00 55.61 38.87
N MET A 422 8.01 55.78 37.99
CA MET A 422 7.56 57.10 37.56
C MET A 422 7.01 57.91 38.73
N ALA A 423 6.20 57.30 39.61
CA ALA A 423 5.71 57.95 40.82
C ALA A 423 6.84 58.32 41.79
N TRP A 424 7.85 57.47 41.94
CA TRP A 424 9.06 57.81 42.69
C TRP A 424 9.77 59.02 42.07
N ALA A 425 9.90 59.08 40.74
CA ALA A 425 10.56 60.15 40.03
C ALA A 425 9.83 61.50 40.16
N GLU A 426 8.49 61.49 40.14
CA GLU A 426 7.66 62.66 40.41
C GLU A 426 7.85 63.16 41.85
N ASN A 427 7.73 62.27 42.85
CA ASN A 427 7.90 62.60 44.26
C ASN A 427 9.30 63.12 44.60
N ASN A 428 10.30 62.72 43.81
CA ASN A 428 11.67 63.15 43.96
C ASN A 428 12.05 64.25 42.97
N GLU A 429 11.13 65.03 42.40
CA GLU A 429 11.46 66.16 41.50
C GLU A 429 12.47 65.83 40.37
N ILE A 430 12.51 64.58 39.88
CA ILE A 430 13.50 64.14 38.88
C ILE A 430 13.30 64.91 37.58
N ALA A 431 12.07 65.28 37.23
CA ALA A 431 11.75 66.12 36.07
C ALA A 431 12.51 67.47 36.06
N LYS A 432 12.91 67.97 37.23
CA LYS A 432 13.62 69.24 37.40
C LYS A 432 15.14 69.03 37.46
N ASP A 433 15.59 68.06 38.23
CA ASP A 433 17.02 67.86 38.50
C ASP A 433 17.71 66.97 37.44
N TYR A 434 16.96 66.07 36.79
CA TYR A 434 17.40 65.09 35.78
C TYR A 434 16.38 65.02 34.62
N PRO A 435 16.22 66.11 33.85
CA PRO A 435 15.13 66.25 32.88
C PRO A 435 15.24 65.30 31.68
N ALA A 436 16.45 64.83 31.33
CA ALA A 436 16.65 63.92 30.22
C ALA A 436 16.11 62.52 30.57
N GLU A 437 16.53 62.00 31.72
CA GLU A 437 16.14 60.71 32.28
C GLU A 437 14.62 60.66 32.52
N TYR A 438 14.04 61.73 33.09
CA TYR A 438 12.58 61.80 33.27
C TYR A 438 11.81 61.79 31.94
N LYS A 439 12.29 62.53 30.93
CA LYS A 439 11.63 62.60 29.62
C LYS A 439 11.70 61.28 28.88
N GLU A 440 12.85 60.61 28.91
CA GLU A 440 13.04 59.29 28.31
C GLU A 440 12.17 58.24 29.01
N ALA A 441 12.17 58.21 30.35
CA ALA A 441 11.31 57.31 31.12
C ALA A 441 9.82 57.57 30.86
N SER A 442 9.40 58.84 30.80
CA SER A 442 8.01 59.20 30.49
C SER A 442 7.60 58.81 29.06
N ALA A 443 8.51 58.92 28.08
CA ALA A 443 8.23 58.51 26.70
C ALA A 443 8.13 56.99 26.57
N ALA A 444 9.04 56.25 27.21
CA ALA A 444 8.99 54.80 27.29
C ALA A 444 7.70 54.31 27.96
N MET A 445 7.27 54.97 29.04
CA MET A 445 6.01 54.67 29.72
C MET A 445 4.78 54.87 28.80
N GLN A 446 4.73 55.98 28.06
CA GLN A 446 3.65 56.23 27.09
C GLN A 446 3.64 55.20 25.96
N GLY A 447 4.83 54.80 25.47
CA GLY A 447 4.99 53.74 24.50
C GLY A 447 4.47 52.39 25.01
N ALA A 448 4.80 52.05 26.26
CA ALA A 448 4.36 50.83 26.92
C ALA A 448 2.83 50.76 27.04
N GLU A 449 2.19 51.84 27.50
CA GLU A 449 0.72 51.91 27.64
C GLU A 449 0.02 51.83 26.28
N LEU A 450 0.57 52.47 25.25
CA LEU A 450 0.02 52.38 23.89
C LEU A 450 0.17 50.98 23.30
N ALA A 451 1.32 50.32 23.49
CA ALA A 451 1.51 48.95 23.04
C ALA A 451 0.55 47.98 23.76
N TYR A 452 0.33 48.16 25.05
CA TYR A 452 -0.61 47.37 25.84
C TYR A 452 -2.05 47.55 25.36
N ALA A 453 -2.47 48.79 25.10
CA ALA A 453 -3.81 49.10 24.60
C ALA A 453 -4.11 48.49 23.21
N ASN A 454 -3.06 48.21 22.41
CA ASN A 454 -3.15 47.54 21.12
C ASN A 454 -2.90 46.02 21.21
N GLU A 455 -2.97 45.43 22.42
CA GLU A 455 -2.74 43.99 22.68
C GLU A 455 -1.34 43.48 22.28
N ARG A 456 -0.37 44.39 22.12
CA ARG A 456 1.03 44.06 21.84
C ARG A 456 1.80 43.96 23.15
N TYR A 457 1.51 42.91 23.92
CA TYR A 457 1.98 42.77 25.28
C TYR A 457 3.51 42.60 25.42
N ALA A 458 4.15 41.83 24.54
CA ALA A 458 5.62 41.72 24.57
C ALA A 458 6.34 43.08 24.38
N PRO A 459 6.02 43.89 23.33
CA PRO A 459 6.53 45.26 23.22
C PRO A 459 6.17 46.17 24.41
N ALA A 460 4.99 46.01 25.00
CA ALA A 460 4.59 46.77 26.18
C ALA A 460 5.47 46.48 27.40
N ALA A 461 5.80 45.20 27.63
CA ALA A 461 6.69 44.78 28.70
C ALA A 461 8.13 45.31 28.50
N GLU A 462 8.63 45.28 27.26
CA GLU A 462 9.97 45.79 26.91
C GLU A 462 10.08 47.31 27.19
N LEU A 463 9.12 48.10 26.69
CA LEU A 463 9.09 49.56 26.90
C LEU A 463 8.90 49.92 28.38
N ALA A 464 8.11 49.16 29.14
CA ALA A 464 8.01 49.34 30.59
C ALA A 464 9.32 48.96 31.32
N GLY A 465 10.04 47.96 30.79
CA GLY A 465 11.39 47.61 31.24
C GLY A 465 12.40 48.75 31.03
N GLU A 466 12.30 49.51 29.92
CA GLU A 466 13.14 50.69 29.68
C GLU A 466 12.95 51.75 30.78
N VAL A 467 11.71 52.02 31.22
CA VAL A 467 11.44 52.89 32.38
C VAL A 467 12.21 52.42 33.61
N SER A 468 12.24 51.10 33.81
CA SER A 468 12.92 50.46 34.94
C SER A 468 14.44 50.51 34.84
N SER A 469 14.97 50.49 33.63
CA SER A 469 16.40 50.69 33.38
C SER A 469 16.82 52.15 33.57
N ILE A 470 16.00 53.11 33.10
CA ILE A 470 16.29 54.55 33.20
C ILE A 470 16.19 55.01 34.66
N LEU A 471 15.11 54.63 35.34
CA LEU A 471 14.86 54.95 36.75
C LEU A 471 15.27 53.77 37.66
N SER A 472 16.42 53.17 37.38
CA SER A 472 16.94 51.99 38.07
C SER A 472 17.15 52.23 39.56
N ASP A 473 17.17 51.16 40.36
CA ASP A 473 17.39 51.26 41.81
C ASP A 473 18.75 51.91 42.13
N GLU A 474 19.76 51.69 41.29
CA GLU A 474 21.05 52.34 41.39
C GLU A 474 20.94 53.85 41.15
N PHE A 475 20.24 54.28 40.09
CA PHE A 475 19.98 55.70 39.86
C PHE A 475 19.20 56.33 41.02
N GLN A 476 18.17 55.65 41.52
CA GLN A 476 17.39 56.12 42.66
C GLN A 476 18.27 56.31 43.91
N ALA A 477 19.13 55.33 44.22
CA ALA A 477 20.05 55.40 45.34
C ALA A 477 21.07 56.55 45.19
N GLN A 478 21.59 56.79 43.98
CA GLN A 478 22.51 57.88 43.70
C GLN A 478 21.87 59.25 43.93
N VAL A 479 20.63 59.45 43.48
CA VAL A 479 19.89 60.71 43.68
C VAL A 479 19.66 60.97 45.18
N LEU A 480 19.19 59.97 45.92
CA LEU A 480 18.94 60.09 47.36
C LEU A 480 20.23 60.40 48.13
N ALA A 481 21.33 59.71 47.85
CA ALA A 481 22.62 59.96 48.47
C ALA A 481 23.19 61.35 48.15
N GLY A 482 23.02 61.83 46.91
CA GLY A 482 23.41 63.18 46.50
C GLY A 482 22.65 64.27 47.25
N ARG A 483 21.35 64.05 47.49
CA ARG A 483 20.49 64.96 48.25
C ARG A 483 20.82 64.98 49.73
N GLU A 484 21.05 63.82 50.35
CA GLU A 484 21.46 63.72 51.75
C GLU A 484 22.79 64.43 51.99
N LYS A 485 23.76 64.27 51.09
CA LYS A 485 25.04 64.99 51.15
C LYS A 485 24.88 66.51 51.07
N THR A 486 23.96 66.99 50.24
CA THR A 486 23.67 68.42 50.09
C THR A 486 22.97 68.99 51.33
N ALA A 487 22.01 68.25 51.90
CA ALA A 487 21.34 68.62 53.14
C ALA A 487 22.31 68.69 54.34
N ALA A 488 23.22 67.71 54.46
CA ALA A 488 24.24 67.70 55.50
C ALA A 488 25.21 68.89 55.39
N ALA A 489 25.63 69.26 54.18
CA ALA A 489 26.49 70.43 53.94
C ALA A 489 25.80 71.75 54.32
N ASN A 490 24.50 71.88 54.03
CA ASN A 490 23.72 73.07 54.38
C ASN A 490 23.50 73.20 55.90
N ALA A 491 23.25 72.10 56.60
CA ALA A 491 23.12 72.08 58.06
C ALA A 491 24.43 72.49 58.75
N ALA A 492 25.57 71.94 58.31
CA ALA A 492 26.89 72.29 58.85
C ALA A 492 27.23 73.79 58.66
N LYS A 493 26.81 74.39 57.54
CA LYS A 493 26.98 75.82 57.29
C LYS A 493 26.14 76.67 58.25
N ALA A 494 24.88 76.28 58.49
CA ALA A 494 23.98 76.98 59.41
C ALA A 494 24.50 76.96 60.87
N ASP A 495 25.02 75.81 61.31
CA ASP A 495 25.59 75.68 62.66
C ASP A 495 26.86 76.54 62.85
N ALA A 496 27.72 76.61 61.83
CA ALA A 496 28.91 77.45 61.85
C ALA A 496 28.58 78.95 61.90
N ASP A 497 27.56 79.40 61.15
CA ASP A 497 27.09 80.79 61.15
C ASP A 497 26.47 81.17 62.52
N ALA A 498 25.74 80.24 63.15
CA ALA A 498 25.17 80.44 64.49
C ALA A 498 26.26 80.56 65.58
N ALA A 499 27.28 79.69 65.54
CA ALA A 499 28.40 79.72 66.49
C ALA A 499 29.19 81.04 66.41
N LYS A 500 29.40 81.55 65.19
CA LYS A 500 30.02 82.86 64.94
C LYS A 500 29.21 84.02 65.55
N ALA A 501 27.90 84.05 65.33
CA ALA A 501 27.03 85.09 65.87
C ALA A 501 26.98 85.11 67.41
N ALA A 502 26.95 83.93 68.03
CA ALA A 502 26.97 83.79 69.49
C ALA A 502 28.27 84.29 70.11
N ALA A 503 29.42 83.94 69.52
CA ALA A 503 30.73 84.38 70.00
C ALA A 503 30.91 85.91 69.93
N LEU A 504 30.42 86.53 68.85
CA LEU A 504 30.45 87.99 68.68
C LEU A 504 29.63 88.70 69.76
N THR A 505 28.43 88.21 70.04
CA THR A 505 27.54 88.77 71.07
C THR A 505 28.21 88.76 72.45
N GLU A 506 28.85 87.65 72.82
CA GLU A 506 29.55 87.53 74.11
C GLU A 506 30.79 88.43 74.19
N LEU A 507 31.52 88.59 73.08
CA LEU A 507 32.63 89.53 72.98
C LEU A 507 32.18 90.98 73.16
N ASP A 508 31.07 91.36 72.53
CA ASP A 508 30.51 92.71 72.65
C ASP A 508 30.07 93.00 74.09
N ASN A 509 29.42 92.03 74.75
CA ASN A 509 29.05 92.14 76.17
C ASN A 509 30.26 92.30 77.08
N ALA A 510 31.28 91.46 76.90
CA ALA A 510 32.52 91.50 77.67
C ALA A 510 33.29 92.81 77.43
N GLN A 511 33.31 93.31 76.19
CA GLN A 511 33.91 94.59 75.81
C GLN A 511 33.18 95.76 76.45
N ALA A 512 31.85 95.82 76.34
CA ALA A 512 31.05 96.87 76.97
C ALA A 512 31.26 96.91 78.49
N ARG A 513 31.38 95.74 79.12
CA ARG A 513 31.67 95.63 80.54
C ARG A 513 33.09 96.08 80.91
N TYR A 514 34.07 95.75 80.06
CA TYR A 514 35.45 96.22 80.21
C TYR A 514 35.50 97.75 80.13
N ASP A 515 34.84 98.35 79.15
CA ASP A 515 34.79 99.81 78.97
C ASP A 515 34.06 100.50 80.11
N TRP A 516 32.95 99.92 80.60
CA TRP A 516 32.28 100.38 81.81
C TRP A 516 33.21 100.34 83.02
N ALA A 517 33.95 99.24 83.22
CA ALA A 517 34.87 99.10 84.34
C ALA A 517 35.97 100.17 84.26
N LYS A 518 36.54 100.37 83.07
CA LYS A 518 37.53 101.42 82.81
C LYS A 518 36.99 102.81 83.14
N GLY A 519 35.78 103.13 82.67
CA GLY A 519 35.11 104.41 82.94
C GLY A 519 34.82 104.65 84.42
N ASN A 520 34.65 103.59 85.21
CA ASN A 520 34.47 103.65 86.67
C ASN A 520 35.79 103.52 87.45
N ASN A 521 36.91 103.90 86.82
CA ASN A 521 38.23 103.94 87.46
C ASN A 521 38.69 102.58 88.01
N ALA A 522 38.27 101.46 87.38
CA ALA A 522 38.62 100.12 87.84
C ALA A 522 40.12 99.82 87.82
N GLU A 523 40.89 100.50 86.94
CA GLU A 523 42.35 100.42 86.92
C GLU A 523 42.97 100.75 88.28
N ASN A 524 42.37 101.67 89.04
CA ASN A 524 42.83 102.05 90.38
C ASN A 524 42.01 101.37 91.49
N ASN A 525 40.70 101.19 91.28
CA ASN A 525 39.80 100.61 92.29
C ASN A 525 39.96 99.08 92.42
N TYR A 526 40.17 98.37 91.30
CA TYR A 526 40.23 96.91 91.18
C TYR A 526 41.27 96.45 90.12
N PRO A 527 42.57 96.78 90.30
CA PRO A 527 43.61 96.58 89.27
C PRO A 527 43.73 95.13 88.79
N ASP A 528 43.72 94.15 89.70
CA ASP A 528 43.92 92.73 89.36
C ASP A 528 42.76 92.17 88.53
N LEU A 529 41.52 92.48 88.92
CA LEU A 529 40.32 92.04 88.20
C LEU A 529 40.21 92.70 86.82
N PHE A 530 40.59 93.98 86.72
CA PHE A 530 40.58 94.70 85.45
C PHE A 530 41.65 94.17 84.49
N ALA A 531 42.87 93.93 84.97
CA ALA A 531 43.95 93.35 84.18
C ALA A 531 43.62 91.94 83.69
N LYS A 532 43.08 91.08 84.57
CA LYS A 532 42.64 89.73 84.20
C LYS A 532 41.51 89.76 83.16
N GLY A 533 40.47 90.55 83.41
CA GLY A 533 39.34 90.69 82.49
C GLY A 533 39.74 91.22 81.12
N GLY A 534 40.68 92.17 81.06
CA GLY A 534 41.25 92.65 79.79
C GLY A 534 42.07 91.60 79.04
N SER A 535 42.89 90.81 79.76
CA SER A 535 43.66 89.73 79.14
C SER A 535 42.75 88.63 78.58
N ASP A 536 41.72 88.22 79.32
CA ASP A 536 40.79 87.19 78.89
C ASP A 536 39.96 87.66 77.68
N LEU A 537 39.56 88.93 77.66
CA LEU A 537 38.88 89.55 76.52
C LEU A 537 39.76 89.60 75.26
N ALA A 538 41.06 89.88 75.42
CA ALA A 538 42.00 89.88 74.29
C ALA A 538 42.17 88.47 73.68
N LYS A 539 42.27 87.43 74.52
CA LYS A 539 42.32 86.03 74.07
C LYS A 539 41.03 85.59 73.38
N ALA A 540 39.88 86.05 73.90
CA ALA A 540 38.59 85.79 73.28
C ALA A 540 38.52 86.37 71.85
N LYS A 541 39.00 87.61 71.66
CA LYS A 541 39.06 88.25 70.32
C LYS A 541 40.00 87.50 69.38
N GLN A 542 41.19 87.11 69.85
CA GLN A 542 42.13 86.34 69.05
C GLN A 542 41.55 85.00 68.58
N SER A 543 40.81 84.31 69.46
CA SER A 543 40.14 83.05 69.11
C SER A 543 39.04 83.27 68.07
N TYR A 544 38.33 84.39 68.14
CA TYR A 544 37.30 84.77 67.18
C TYR A 544 37.89 85.03 65.78
N ASP A 545 38.98 85.79 65.71
CA ASP A 545 39.67 86.10 64.45
C ASP A 545 40.30 84.86 63.81
N SER A 546 40.64 83.86 64.63
CA SER A 546 41.15 82.56 64.17
C SER A 546 40.05 81.60 63.68
N GLY A 547 38.77 82.00 63.74
CA GLY A 547 37.63 81.17 63.36
C GLY A 547 37.20 80.15 64.43
N ASN A 548 37.83 80.15 65.60
CA ASN A 548 37.48 79.26 66.72
C ASN A 548 36.39 79.90 67.58
N TYR A 549 35.18 79.99 67.01
CA TYR A 549 34.06 80.72 67.62
C TYR A 549 33.59 80.12 68.96
N ALA A 550 33.66 78.80 69.13
CA ALA A 550 33.32 78.16 70.41
C ALA A 550 34.28 78.60 71.53
N ASP A 551 35.59 78.58 71.27
CA ASP A 551 36.61 79.02 72.22
C ASP A 551 36.50 80.51 72.50
N ALA A 552 36.25 81.33 71.47
CA ALA A 552 36.03 82.76 71.61
C ALA A 552 34.84 83.08 72.54
N SER A 553 33.71 82.39 72.37
CA SER A 553 32.53 82.55 73.23
C SER A 553 32.84 82.17 74.68
N ALA A 554 33.52 81.05 74.91
CA ALA A 554 33.90 80.60 76.25
C ALA A 554 34.84 81.59 76.95
N MET A 555 35.86 82.09 76.24
CA MET A 555 36.81 83.07 76.77
C MET A 555 36.14 84.44 77.02
N ALA A 556 35.23 84.88 76.15
CA ALA A 556 34.49 86.12 76.33
C ALA A 556 33.60 86.08 77.59
N LYS A 557 32.95 84.94 77.85
CA LYS A 557 32.18 84.72 79.09
C LYS A 557 33.06 84.77 80.33
N GLU A 558 34.26 84.19 80.29
CA GLU A 558 35.19 84.23 81.44
C GLU A 558 35.75 85.64 81.68
N ALA A 559 35.98 86.41 80.61
CA ALA A 559 36.30 87.83 80.69
C ALA A 559 35.16 88.61 81.34
N MET A 560 33.92 88.42 80.85
CA MET A 560 32.71 89.06 81.39
C MET A 560 32.51 88.74 82.87
N LYS A 561 32.71 87.49 83.28
CA LYS A 561 32.63 87.04 84.67
C LYS A 561 33.65 87.75 85.57
N SER A 562 34.91 87.84 85.12
CA SER A 562 35.96 88.55 85.84
C SER A 562 35.63 90.05 86.00
N LEU A 563 35.13 90.68 84.93
CA LEU A 563 34.78 92.11 84.91
C LEU A 563 33.48 92.42 85.66
N SER A 564 32.56 91.47 85.78
CA SER A 564 31.29 91.63 86.52
C SER A 564 31.51 91.78 88.03
N ASN A 565 32.63 91.29 88.55
CA ASN A 565 32.99 91.44 89.96
C ASN A 565 33.50 92.85 90.32
N ILE A 566 33.87 93.66 89.32
CA ILE A 566 34.30 95.05 89.51
C ILE A 566 33.10 95.93 89.92
N LYS A 567 33.22 96.67 91.02
CA LYS A 567 32.20 97.65 91.43
C LYS A 567 32.62 99.07 91.03
N ALA A 568 31.67 100.00 90.99
CA ALA A 568 31.91 101.38 90.55
C ALA A 568 32.88 102.13 91.48
N PHE A 569 32.92 101.75 92.75
CA PHE A 569 33.72 102.39 93.77
C PHE A 569 34.62 101.38 94.48
N ALA A 570 35.78 101.85 94.93
CA ALA A 570 36.59 101.13 95.91
C ALA A 570 35.87 101.09 97.27
N PRO A 571 36.13 100.06 98.09
CA PRO A 571 35.67 100.05 99.48
C PRO A 571 36.10 101.31 100.22
N LEU A 572 35.21 101.87 101.06
CA LEU A 572 35.52 103.06 101.86
C LEU A 572 36.80 102.87 102.66
N PRO A 573 37.64 103.92 102.82
CA PRO A 573 38.88 103.78 103.56
C PRO A 573 38.60 103.59 105.04
N ALA A 574 39.34 102.67 105.67
CA ALA A 574 39.36 102.47 107.12
C ALA A 574 40.35 103.41 107.80
N VAL A 575 41.34 103.89 107.06
CA VAL A 575 42.40 104.75 107.55
C VAL A 575 42.51 106.00 106.69
N TYR A 576 42.60 107.16 107.32
CA TYR A 576 42.95 108.43 106.68
C TYR A 576 44.30 108.91 107.18
N ILE A 577 45.15 109.39 106.28
CA ILE A 577 46.41 110.03 106.66
C ILE A 577 46.21 111.53 106.53
N VAL A 578 46.34 112.25 107.65
CA VAL A 578 46.16 113.71 107.70
C VAL A 578 47.12 114.39 106.73
N ARG A 579 46.61 115.29 105.91
CA ARG A 579 47.41 115.96 104.89
C ARG A 579 47.78 117.37 105.31
N LEU A 580 48.97 117.80 104.90
CA LEU A 580 49.30 119.22 104.88
C LEU A 580 48.71 119.86 103.61
N ILE A 581 47.57 120.52 103.76
CA ILE A 581 46.94 121.29 102.67
C ILE A 581 47.03 122.77 103.03
N PRO A 582 47.95 123.56 102.45
CA PRO A 582 48.18 124.94 102.89
C PRO A 582 46.92 125.82 102.88
N GLU A 583 46.09 125.70 101.84
CA GLU A 583 44.90 126.53 101.60
C GLU A 583 43.66 126.00 102.32
N ARG A 584 43.63 124.70 102.63
CA ARG A 584 42.47 124.03 103.23
C ARG A 584 42.92 122.97 104.23
N ARG A 585 43.79 123.38 105.16
CA ARG A 585 44.41 122.53 106.20
C ARG A 585 43.42 121.53 106.75
N ASP A 586 43.83 120.27 106.78
CA ASP A 586 43.04 119.26 107.43
C ASP A 586 42.89 119.61 108.90
N CYS A 587 41.66 119.52 109.36
CA CYS A 587 41.28 119.47 110.75
C CYS A 587 40.23 118.36 110.86
N LEU A 588 39.97 117.84 112.06
CA LEU A 588 39.04 116.72 112.21
C LEU A 588 37.65 117.01 111.61
N TRP A 589 37.21 118.26 111.68
CA TRP A 589 35.99 118.76 111.03
C TRP A 589 36.01 118.54 109.52
N ARG A 590 37.07 118.97 108.83
CA ARG A 590 37.23 118.82 107.38
C ARG A 590 37.46 117.38 106.95
N ILE A 591 38.16 116.59 107.78
CA ILE A 591 38.35 115.17 107.50
C ILE A 591 37.01 114.44 107.59
N ALA A 592 36.22 114.70 108.62
CA ALA A 592 34.87 114.14 108.75
C ALA A 592 33.91 114.61 107.63
N GLU A 593 34.13 115.83 107.10
CA GLU A 593 33.39 116.39 105.96
C GLU A 593 33.57 115.58 104.68
N TYR A 594 34.71 114.89 104.49
CA TYR A 594 34.95 114.21 103.23
C TYR A 594 33.86 113.17 102.94
N PRO A 595 33.35 113.12 101.69
CA PRO A 595 32.23 112.26 101.37
C PRO A 595 32.46 110.77 101.68
N PHE A 596 33.70 110.30 101.55
CA PHE A 596 34.10 108.92 101.85
C PHE A 596 34.53 108.68 103.31
N ILE A 597 34.58 109.74 104.12
CA ILE A 597 34.84 109.64 105.57
C ILE A 597 33.51 109.63 106.30
N TYR A 598 32.83 110.75 106.54
CA TYR A 598 31.48 110.70 107.11
C TYR A 598 30.45 111.51 106.31
N ASN A 599 30.92 112.27 105.31
CA ASN A 599 30.13 113.28 104.59
C ASN A 599 29.34 114.21 105.53
N ASN A 600 29.84 114.38 106.76
CA ASN A 600 29.21 115.19 107.79
C ASN A 600 30.32 115.67 108.74
N PRO A 601 30.67 116.96 108.66
CA PRO A 601 31.76 117.49 109.44
C PRO A 601 31.49 117.51 110.95
N LEU A 602 30.22 117.52 111.38
CA LEU A 602 29.84 117.43 112.81
C LEU A 602 30.18 116.08 113.43
N LYS A 603 30.60 115.09 112.62
CA LYS A 603 31.11 113.79 113.09
C LYS A 603 32.60 113.78 113.41
N TRP A 604 33.26 114.93 113.37
CA TRP A 604 34.63 115.05 113.84
C TRP A 604 34.88 114.54 115.27
N PRO A 605 33.95 114.65 116.26
CA PRO A 605 34.19 114.11 117.58
C PRO A 605 34.34 112.58 117.55
N VAL A 606 33.74 111.90 116.57
CA VAL A 606 33.90 110.44 116.41
C VAL A 606 35.32 110.11 115.94
N LEU A 607 35.86 110.88 114.98
CA LEU A 607 37.27 110.75 114.58
C LEU A 607 38.19 111.04 115.76
N TYR A 608 37.92 112.10 116.51
CA TYR A 608 38.70 112.44 117.69
C TYR A 608 38.66 111.33 118.72
N GLU A 609 37.48 110.90 119.18
CA GLU A 609 37.36 109.90 120.25
C GLU A 609 38.02 108.57 119.89
N ALA A 610 37.89 108.12 118.64
CA ALA A 610 38.52 106.90 118.18
C ALA A 610 40.05 106.99 118.10
N ASN A 611 40.59 108.20 117.92
CA ASN A 611 42.02 108.42 117.72
C ASN A 611 42.70 109.21 118.85
N LYS A 612 41.98 109.75 119.84
CA LYS A 612 42.52 110.75 120.80
C LYS A 612 43.75 110.27 121.54
N LYS A 613 43.87 108.96 121.76
CA LYS A 613 45.04 108.33 122.39
C LYS A 613 46.32 108.43 121.55
N THR A 614 46.19 108.64 120.25
CA THR A 614 47.31 108.82 119.30
C THR A 614 47.66 110.29 119.07
N PHE A 615 46.92 111.23 119.67
CA PHE A 615 47.20 112.66 119.53
C PHE A 615 48.35 113.06 120.44
N ARG A 616 49.23 113.94 119.98
CA ARG A 616 50.35 114.46 120.79
C ARG A 616 49.85 115.22 122.02
N ASP A 617 48.75 115.95 121.89
CA ASP A 617 48.01 116.53 123.00
C ASP A 617 46.60 115.93 123.02
N PRO A 618 46.38 114.86 123.81
CA PRO A 618 45.08 114.20 123.89
C PRO A 618 43.97 115.08 124.45
N SER A 619 44.25 116.25 125.02
CA SER A 619 43.24 117.16 125.57
C SER A 619 42.81 118.26 124.59
N ASN A 620 43.51 118.40 123.47
CA ASN A 620 43.27 119.44 122.47
C ASN A 620 42.85 118.82 121.11
N PRO A 621 41.54 118.74 120.79
CA PRO A 621 41.07 118.18 119.53
C PRO A 621 41.38 119.04 118.29
N ASP A 622 41.78 120.30 118.47
CA ASP A 622 42.03 121.24 117.37
C ASP A 622 43.44 121.07 116.76
N LEU A 623 44.33 120.32 117.40
CA LEU A 623 45.71 120.16 116.98
C LEU A 623 45.99 118.76 116.42
N ILE A 624 45.94 118.64 115.08
CA ILE A 624 46.42 117.46 114.35
C ILE A 624 47.62 117.81 113.47
N PHE A 625 48.49 116.84 113.23
CA PHE A 625 49.70 117.02 112.44
C PHE A 625 49.59 116.31 111.08
N PRO A 626 50.24 116.83 110.02
CA PRO A 626 50.44 116.08 108.79
C PRO A 626 51.04 114.70 109.06
N ASP A 627 50.66 113.72 108.24
CA ASP A 627 51.02 112.30 108.31
C ASP A 627 50.48 111.54 109.52
N GLN A 628 49.71 112.21 110.40
CA GLN A 628 49.01 111.54 111.47
C GLN A 628 47.99 110.56 110.90
N VAL A 629 48.06 109.31 111.37
CA VAL A 629 47.17 108.24 110.92
C VAL A 629 45.91 108.25 111.78
N LEU A 630 44.77 108.40 111.12
CA LEU A 630 43.46 108.38 111.74
C LEU A 630 42.71 107.13 111.29
N ASN A 631 42.34 106.30 112.26
CA ASN A 631 41.37 105.24 112.04
C ASN A 631 39.98 105.87 111.94
N ILE A 632 39.26 105.51 110.89
CA ILE A 632 37.91 105.98 110.64
C ILE A 632 36.96 104.87 111.10
N PRO A 633 36.41 104.93 112.32
CA PRO A 633 35.46 103.92 112.76
C PRO A 633 34.19 103.98 111.88
N ALA A 634 33.58 102.81 111.64
CA ALA A 634 32.28 102.76 111.00
C ALA A 634 31.21 103.33 111.93
N ILE A 635 30.34 104.20 111.41
CA ILE A 635 29.29 104.85 112.21
C ILE A 635 27.88 104.36 111.87
N LYS A 636 27.71 103.67 110.74
CA LYS A 636 26.45 103.13 110.22
C LYS A 636 26.59 101.69 109.74
N GLY A 637 27.59 100.97 110.25
CA GLY A 637 27.89 99.59 109.83
C GLY A 637 28.48 99.48 108.43
N GLU A 638 28.93 100.59 107.83
CA GLU A 638 29.63 100.58 106.56
C GLU A 638 30.95 99.80 106.67
N SER A 639 31.22 98.96 105.68
CA SER A 639 32.50 98.26 105.61
C SER A 639 33.57 99.21 105.13
N ARG A 640 34.68 99.27 105.87
CA ARG A 640 35.85 100.06 105.53
C ARG A 640 37.07 99.18 105.48
N SER A 641 37.92 99.38 104.48
CA SER A 641 39.17 98.62 104.36
C SER A 641 40.25 99.47 103.71
N GLY A 642 41.49 99.22 104.13
CA GLY A 642 42.65 99.88 103.57
C GLY A 642 42.78 101.35 103.95
N THR A 643 43.85 101.94 103.46
CA THR A 643 44.17 103.35 103.62
C THR A 643 43.59 104.14 102.47
N TRP A 644 43.09 105.34 102.77
CA TRP A 644 42.63 106.28 101.76
C TRP A 644 43.76 106.59 100.76
N ASP A 645 43.46 106.31 99.50
CA ASP A 645 44.28 106.59 98.33
C ASP A 645 43.59 107.64 97.45
N PRO A 646 44.20 108.80 97.15
CA PRO A 646 43.63 109.82 96.29
C PRO A 646 43.36 109.37 94.84
N LYS A 647 43.97 108.28 94.37
CA LYS A 647 43.76 107.73 93.02
C LYS A 647 42.52 106.86 92.91
N LYS A 648 41.99 106.39 94.05
CA LYS A 648 40.78 105.57 94.10
C LYS A 648 39.54 106.44 94.20
N THR A 649 38.46 105.97 93.59
CA THR A 649 37.15 106.59 93.70
C THR A 649 36.35 105.83 94.74
N TYR A 650 35.91 106.54 95.78
CA TYR A 650 35.13 105.98 96.88
C TYR A 650 33.67 106.41 96.77
N ASP A 651 32.77 105.54 97.19
CA ASP A 651 31.34 105.84 97.22
C ASP A 651 31.06 106.92 98.26
N PRO A 652 30.50 108.09 97.91
CA PRO A 652 30.17 109.10 98.89
C PRO A 652 29.09 108.60 99.85
N LEU A 653 29.36 108.63 101.15
CA LEU A 653 28.36 108.35 102.17
C LEU A 653 27.21 109.38 102.08
N PRO A 654 25.95 109.00 102.33
CA PRO A 654 24.82 109.91 102.20
C PRO A 654 24.91 111.07 103.19
N LYS A 655 24.78 112.31 102.68
CA LYS A 655 24.67 113.54 103.50
C LYS A 655 23.40 113.45 104.36
N LYS A 656 23.55 113.56 105.68
CA LYS A 656 22.46 113.83 106.62
C LYS A 656 22.86 114.97 107.52
#